data_AF-A0A7Y5K8Y4-F1
#
_entry.id   AF-A0A7Y5K8Y4-F1
#
_cell.length_a   1.000
_cell.length_b   1.000
_cell.length_c   1.000
_cell.angle_alpha   90.00
_cell.angle_beta   90.00
_cell.angle_gamma   90.00
#
_symmetry.space_group_name_H-M   'P 1'
#
loop_
_entity.id
_entity.type
_entity.pdbx_description
1 polymer ?
#
loop_
_entity_poly.entity_id
_entity_poly.type
_entity_poly.pdbx_seq_one_letter_code
_entity_poly.pdbx_strand_id
1 'polypeptide(L)'
;MFESRYKCVAWLFVSWLMAGSTAAQIATVNHPHGNIKIPCSDCHSTKAWKPLRLDIKFQHEKTGFVLQGQHALVDCKRCHASLKFTGAAKDCKACHSDPHDGTLGKDCERCHTFQAWADISKITLVHQASRFPLVGRHQHVGCAGCHAAGGQSQFVNLPLQCSGCHQQDYEATTAPNHKLAGFSLRCETCHSSAITAWADARFTHVASFPLTLGHGRATCAECHAAGFRGTSSACISCHQKDYQATTNPNHVALGYSTDCRSCHTTQDWRGQAVDHSFFPLVGAHASAGCNACHGNGVFRGTPRDCFSCHQQDFTSVTNPNHVAGKFSHTCTQCHTTNVWKPSTFDHNRTAFALVGAHQAVDCARCHANGMFAGTPKDCFSCHQQDFTSVTNPNHVAGNYSHDCLVCHNSSAWRPATFDHNRTTFPLVGAHQTVDCARCHANGQYTGTPKDCFSCHQTDFQNTTNPNHVAGNYSHDCQSCHSNVAWQPATFDHNRTRFSLAGAHLAVACNQCHVNNQYTGTPMDCYSCHQNDFQLTTNPNHIAADFSRTCTDCHTVNAWKPSTFDHNTTRFPLLGAHVATACGQCHVNNRFAGTPTDCYSCHQSDFQRPTNPNHVTLNFAHDCTMCHTLNAWLPATFDHDGQYFRIYSGKHRGKWQTCATCHVNAANYKVFECIFCHEHDKTKMDDKHRNRPDYQYNSQACYNCHPRV
;
A
#
# COMPACT_ATOMS: atom_id res chain seq x y z
N MET A 1 -18.43 2.93 -61.52
CA MET A 1 -18.56 3.81 -62.71
C MET A 1 -17.17 4.33 -63.08
N PHE A 2 -16.88 4.41 -64.38
CA PHE A 2 -15.74 5.09 -65.04
C PHE A 2 -14.27 4.78 -64.67
N GLU A 3 -13.53 4.28 -65.67
CA GLU A 3 -12.09 4.56 -65.87
C GLU A 3 -11.89 6.01 -66.37
N SER A 4 -10.68 6.56 -66.17
CA SER A 4 -9.82 7.19 -67.20
C SER A 4 -8.48 7.55 -66.54
N ARG A 5 -7.30 7.02 -66.91
CA ARG A 5 -6.54 7.15 -68.18
C ARG A 5 -6.30 8.59 -68.64
N TYR A 6 -5.04 8.99 -68.74
CA TYR A 6 -4.49 9.84 -69.81
C TYR A 6 -3.02 9.47 -70.09
N LYS A 7 -2.57 9.66 -71.33
CA LYS A 7 -1.20 9.46 -71.84
C LYS A 7 -0.92 10.48 -72.96
N CYS A 8 0.30 11.05 -73.00
CA CYS A 8 1.14 11.42 -74.17
C CYS A 8 2.38 12.20 -73.64
N VAL A 9 3.65 12.06 -74.09
CA VAL A 9 4.28 11.92 -75.45
C VAL A 9 4.35 13.29 -76.16
N ALA A 10 5.49 13.84 -76.64
CA ALA A 10 6.95 13.55 -76.53
C ALA A 10 7.75 14.88 -76.78
N TRP A 11 9.09 15.00 -76.72
CA TRP A 11 10.17 14.69 -77.72
C TRP A 11 11.53 15.08 -77.06
N LEU A 12 12.66 14.33 -77.14
CA LEU A 12 13.74 14.29 -78.18
C LEU A 12 14.44 15.66 -78.44
N PHE A 13 15.78 15.85 -78.52
CA PHE A 13 17.03 15.04 -78.72
C PHE A 13 18.16 15.48 -77.72
N VAL A 14 19.09 14.64 -77.22
CA VAL A 14 20.44 14.20 -77.74
C VAL A 14 21.42 15.37 -78.02
N SER A 15 22.72 15.36 -77.69
CA SER A 15 23.69 14.34 -77.21
C SER A 15 24.14 14.60 -75.74
N TRP A 16 25.26 14.13 -75.12
CA TRP A 16 26.39 13.18 -75.33
C TRP A 16 26.98 12.85 -73.90
N LEU A 17 27.96 11.99 -73.59
CA LEU A 17 28.97 11.20 -74.33
C LEU A 17 29.21 9.81 -73.61
N MET A 18 30.41 9.22 -73.72
CA MET A 18 30.90 7.92 -73.19
C MET A 18 30.85 7.66 -71.66
N ALA A 19 30.82 6.38 -71.29
CA ALA A 19 31.02 5.85 -69.93
C ALA A 19 32.41 5.23 -69.72
N GLY A 20 32.85 5.05 -68.47
CA GLY A 20 34.16 4.44 -68.17
C GLY A 20 34.55 4.39 -66.68
N SER A 21 33.78 3.68 -65.85
CA SER A 21 34.14 3.43 -64.44
C SER A 21 33.98 1.95 -64.08
N THR A 22 35.04 1.36 -63.50
CA THR A 22 35.14 -0.07 -63.19
C THR A 22 34.37 -0.44 -61.91
N ALA A 23 33.73 -1.62 -61.92
CA ALA A 23 33.08 -2.15 -60.72
C ALA A 23 34.12 -2.58 -59.67
N ALA A 24 34.15 -1.89 -58.52
CA ALA A 24 34.91 -2.34 -57.36
C ALA A 24 34.15 -3.46 -56.63
N GLN A 25 34.82 -4.59 -56.37
CA GLN A 25 34.24 -5.69 -55.62
C GLN A 25 34.11 -5.32 -54.14
N ILE A 26 32.88 -5.17 -53.65
CA ILE A 26 32.59 -5.01 -52.21
C ILE A 26 32.80 -6.37 -51.53
N ALA A 27 33.82 -6.47 -50.67
CA ALA A 27 34.06 -7.66 -49.87
C ALA A 27 32.94 -7.86 -48.84
N THR A 28 32.28 -9.02 -48.86
CA THR A 28 31.19 -9.35 -47.92
C THR A 28 31.73 -9.57 -46.52
N VAL A 29 31.42 -8.65 -45.59
CA VAL A 29 31.77 -8.80 -44.17
C VAL A 29 30.89 -9.89 -43.54
N ASN A 30 31.48 -11.04 -43.27
CA ASN A 30 30.79 -12.16 -42.61
C ASN A 30 30.59 -11.89 -41.11
N HIS A 31 29.46 -11.29 -40.76
CA HIS A 31 29.07 -11.11 -39.36
C HIS A 31 28.69 -12.46 -38.70
N PRO A 32 29.26 -12.85 -37.54
CA PRO A 32 28.98 -14.14 -36.90
C PRO A 32 27.54 -14.28 -36.41
N HIS A 33 26.83 -13.15 -36.25
CA HIS A 33 25.43 -13.08 -35.84
C HIS A 33 24.43 -13.19 -37.01
N GLY A 34 24.91 -13.26 -38.26
CA GLY A 34 24.07 -13.19 -39.45
C GLY A 34 23.54 -11.77 -39.73
N ASN A 35 22.41 -11.69 -40.43
CA ASN A 35 21.77 -10.43 -40.82
C ASN A 35 20.97 -9.82 -39.65
N ILE A 36 21.69 -9.26 -38.67
CA ILE A 36 21.11 -8.66 -37.47
C ILE A 36 21.05 -7.13 -37.60
N LYS A 37 19.86 -6.54 -37.48
CA LYS A 37 19.63 -5.08 -37.58
C LYS A 37 19.65 -4.39 -36.21
N ILE A 38 20.70 -4.66 -35.42
CA ILE A 38 20.87 -4.13 -34.06
C ILE A 38 22.26 -3.49 -33.95
N PRO A 39 22.40 -2.29 -33.34
CA PRO A 39 23.71 -1.67 -33.13
C PRO A 39 24.67 -2.56 -32.35
N CYS A 40 25.90 -2.71 -32.84
CA CYS A 40 26.92 -3.54 -32.17
C CYS A 40 27.23 -3.06 -30.75
N SER A 41 27.04 -1.75 -30.49
CA SER A 41 27.17 -1.08 -29.19
C SER A 41 26.26 -1.60 -28.08
N ASP A 42 25.19 -2.32 -28.44
CA ASP A 42 24.14 -2.69 -27.49
C ASP A 42 24.50 -3.99 -26.75
N CYS A 43 25.40 -4.79 -27.33
CA CYS A 43 25.92 -6.04 -26.77
C CYS A 43 27.45 -6.04 -26.57
N HIS A 44 28.21 -5.29 -27.38
CA HIS A 44 29.67 -5.22 -27.32
C HIS A 44 30.17 -3.83 -26.88
N SER A 45 31.41 -3.78 -26.39
CA SER A 45 32.10 -2.52 -26.10
C SER A 45 33.00 -2.10 -27.26
N THR A 46 33.32 -0.82 -27.38
CA THR A 46 34.34 -0.30 -28.31
C THR A 46 35.77 -0.67 -27.88
N LYS A 47 35.98 -1.15 -26.64
CA LYS A 47 37.29 -1.58 -26.13
C LYS A 47 37.60 -3.04 -26.47
N ALA A 48 36.59 -3.92 -26.45
CA ALA A 48 36.71 -5.33 -26.78
C ALA A 48 35.36 -5.96 -27.16
N TRP A 49 35.42 -6.93 -28.09
CA TRP A 49 34.27 -7.75 -28.52
C TRP A 49 33.85 -8.83 -27.51
N LYS A 50 34.76 -9.22 -26.61
CA LYS A 50 34.54 -10.15 -25.49
C LYS A 50 35.27 -9.60 -24.25
N PRO A 51 34.70 -9.71 -23.02
CA PRO A 51 33.34 -10.17 -22.72
C PRO A 51 32.25 -9.28 -23.35
N LEU A 52 31.00 -9.71 -23.27
CA LEU A 52 29.85 -8.85 -23.58
C LEU A 52 29.77 -7.71 -22.56
N ARG A 53 28.98 -6.68 -22.87
CA ARG A 53 28.57 -5.67 -21.88
C ARG A 53 27.89 -6.35 -20.69
N LEU A 54 28.11 -5.83 -19.48
CA LEU A 54 27.27 -6.16 -18.33
C LEU A 54 25.91 -5.45 -18.44
N ASP A 55 25.88 -4.27 -19.06
CA ASP A 55 24.67 -3.52 -19.40
C ASP A 55 24.24 -3.78 -20.87
N ILE A 56 23.82 -5.01 -21.17
CA ILE A 56 23.26 -5.34 -22.49
C ILE A 56 21.98 -4.51 -22.71
N LYS A 57 21.98 -3.64 -23.72
CA LYS A 57 20.88 -2.70 -24.01
C LYS A 57 19.76 -3.32 -24.85
N PHE A 58 19.93 -4.54 -25.33
CA PHE A 58 18.93 -5.26 -26.09
C PHE A 58 17.76 -5.74 -25.21
N GLN A 59 16.54 -5.34 -25.56
CA GLN A 59 15.32 -5.68 -24.82
C GLN A 59 14.55 -6.81 -25.51
N HIS A 60 14.43 -7.96 -24.84
CA HIS A 60 13.66 -9.13 -25.34
C HIS A 60 12.17 -8.83 -25.53
N GLU A 61 11.62 -7.86 -24.81
CA GLU A 61 10.25 -7.33 -24.97
C GLU A 61 9.94 -6.84 -26.40
N LYS A 62 10.96 -6.39 -27.14
CA LYS A 62 10.83 -5.98 -28.55
C LYS A 62 10.83 -7.18 -29.51
N THR A 63 10.83 -8.40 -28.97
CA THR A 63 10.65 -9.65 -29.71
C THR A 63 9.35 -10.32 -29.27
N GLY A 64 8.78 -11.18 -30.11
CA GLY A 64 7.62 -11.99 -29.72
C GLY A 64 7.95 -13.15 -28.75
N PHE A 65 8.82 -12.96 -27.76
CA PHE A 65 9.07 -13.85 -26.63
C PHE A 65 9.66 -13.03 -25.46
N VAL A 66 8.85 -12.75 -24.45
CA VAL A 66 9.25 -11.92 -23.29
C VAL A 66 9.89 -12.83 -22.24
N LEU A 67 11.09 -12.48 -21.78
CA LEU A 67 11.75 -13.22 -20.70
C LEU A 67 11.10 -12.89 -19.35
N GLN A 68 10.24 -13.79 -18.87
CA GLN A 68 9.56 -13.66 -17.58
C GLN A 68 10.09 -14.65 -16.54
N GLY A 69 10.13 -14.20 -15.28
CA GLY A 69 10.60 -14.99 -14.14
C GLY A 69 12.02 -15.54 -14.36
N GLN A 70 12.19 -16.85 -14.17
CA GLN A 70 13.51 -17.50 -14.28
C GLN A 70 14.15 -17.38 -15.66
N HIS A 71 13.37 -17.18 -16.73
CA HIS A 71 13.88 -17.03 -18.10
C HIS A 71 14.73 -15.76 -18.28
N ALA A 72 14.55 -14.75 -17.43
CA ALA A 72 15.37 -13.53 -17.43
C ALA A 72 16.79 -13.75 -16.83
N LEU A 73 17.02 -14.88 -16.14
CA LEU A 73 18.27 -15.19 -15.44
C LEU A 73 19.10 -16.29 -16.14
N VAL A 74 18.67 -16.75 -17.32
CA VAL A 74 19.24 -17.87 -18.06
C VAL A 74 20.32 -17.40 -19.07
N ASP A 75 21.50 -18.06 -19.10
CA ASP A 75 22.53 -17.80 -20.13
C ASP A 75 21.92 -17.97 -21.53
N CYS A 76 22.11 -16.96 -22.37
CA CYS A 76 21.53 -16.86 -23.71
C CYS A 76 21.73 -18.11 -24.57
N LYS A 77 22.82 -18.87 -24.38
CA LYS A 77 23.12 -20.11 -25.12
C LYS A 77 22.10 -21.22 -24.87
N ARG A 78 21.40 -21.21 -23.73
CA ARG A 78 20.35 -22.20 -23.43
C ARG A 78 19.11 -22.01 -24.30
N CYS A 79 18.91 -20.82 -24.87
CA CYS A 79 17.86 -20.52 -25.85
C CYS A 79 18.42 -20.41 -27.28
N HIS A 80 19.67 -19.94 -27.42
CA HIS A 80 20.34 -19.71 -28.70
C HIS A 80 21.53 -20.66 -28.89
N ALA A 81 21.27 -21.81 -29.53
CA ALA A 81 22.28 -22.81 -29.85
C ALA A 81 23.40 -22.34 -30.81
N SER A 82 23.29 -21.13 -31.37
CA SER A 82 24.35 -20.49 -32.15
C SER A 82 24.33 -18.97 -31.99
N LEU A 83 25.37 -18.30 -32.48
CA LEU A 83 25.44 -16.83 -32.51
C LEU A 83 24.41 -16.18 -33.47
N LYS A 84 23.74 -16.96 -34.33
CA LYS A 84 22.60 -16.46 -35.11
C LYS A 84 21.36 -16.45 -34.20
N PHE A 85 21.03 -15.29 -33.66
CA PHE A 85 19.93 -15.13 -32.68
C PHE A 85 18.52 -15.25 -33.27
N THR A 86 18.38 -15.30 -34.60
CA THR A 86 17.09 -15.48 -35.30
C THR A 86 16.63 -16.94 -35.32
N GLY A 87 15.34 -17.19 -35.12
CA GLY A 87 14.73 -18.51 -35.32
C GLY A 87 14.78 -19.45 -34.10
N ALA A 88 15.10 -18.95 -32.90
CA ALA A 88 14.92 -19.71 -31.67
C ALA A 88 13.44 -20.11 -31.48
N ALA A 89 13.20 -21.33 -31.00
CA ALA A 89 11.88 -21.84 -30.67
C ALA A 89 11.28 -21.11 -29.45
N LYS A 90 9.95 -21.17 -29.31
CA LYS A 90 9.19 -20.36 -28.34
C LYS A 90 8.16 -21.15 -27.55
N ASP A 91 7.76 -22.32 -28.02
CA ASP A 91 6.88 -23.23 -27.31
C ASP A 91 7.66 -23.94 -26.20
N CYS A 92 7.02 -24.11 -25.03
CA CYS A 92 7.69 -24.64 -23.85
C CYS A 92 8.36 -26.00 -24.10
N LYS A 93 7.72 -26.86 -24.93
CA LYS A 93 8.19 -28.22 -25.24
C LYS A 93 9.48 -28.26 -26.09
N ALA A 94 9.86 -27.17 -26.75
CA ALA A 94 11.14 -27.08 -27.45
C ALA A 94 12.35 -26.94 -26.49
N CYS A 95 12.11 -26.48 -25.25
CA CYS A 95 13.15 -26.25 -24.24
C CYS A 95 12.97 -27.10 -22.97
N HIS A 96 11.76 -27.63 -22.72
CA HIS A 96 11.40 -28.36 -21.50
C HIS A 96 10.78 -29.72 -21.83
N SER A 97 11.24 -30.75 -21.11
CA SER A 97 10.60 -32.07 -21.10
C SER A 97 9.23 -31.98 -20.41
N ASP A 98 8.25 -32.67 -20.96
CA ASP A 98 6.86 -32.68 -20.50
C ASP A 98 6.60 -33.98 -19.70
N PRO A 99 6.42 -33.91 -18.37
CA PRO A 99 6.25 -35.09 -17.51
C PRO A 99 4.82 -35.66 -17.52
N HIS A 100 3.92 -35.11 -18.34
CA HIS A 100 2.54 -35.58 -18.49
C HIS A 100 2.34 -36.40 -19.78
N ASP A 101 3.43 -36.80 -20.45
CA ASP A 101 3.45 -37.57 -21.69
C ASP A 101 2.56 -36.99 -22.83
N GLY A 102 2.39 -35.66 -22.85
CA GLY A 102 1.53 -34.95 -23.81
C GLY A 102 0.03 -34.99 -23.50
N THR A 103 -0.41 -35.68 -22.45
CA THR A 103 -1.85 -35.87 -22.13
C THR A 103 -2.60 -34.57 -21.82
N LEU A 104 -1.91 -33.51 -21.42
CA LEU A 104 -2.46 -32.19 -21.12
C LEU A 104 -2.31 -31.15 -22.25
N GLY A 105 -1.75 -31.54 -23.40
CA GLY A 105 -1.54 -30.65 -24.54
C GLY A 105 -0.30 -29.76 -24.43
N LYS A 106 -0.34 -28.57 -25.06
CA LYS A 106 0.80 -27.63 -25.15
C LYS A 106 0.65 -26.37 -24.29
N ASP A 107 -0.49 -26.18 -23.64
CA ASP A 107 -0.84 -25.01 -22.85
C ASP A 107 -0.28 -25.16 -21.41
N CYS A 108 1.05 -25.11 -21.29
CA CYS A 108 1.74 -25.32 -20.00
C CYS A 108 1.43 -24.21 -18.99
N GLU A 109 1.23 -22.98 -19.46
CA GLU A 109 0.95 -21.80 -18.64
C GLU A 109 -0.46 -21.80 -18.00
N ARG A 110 -1.36 -22.70 -18.41
CA ARG A 110 -2.60 -22.99 -17.68
C ARG A 110 -2.38 -23.58 -16.29
N CYS A 111 -1.30 -24.34 -16.09
CA CYS A 111 -1.02 -25.06 -14.83
C CYS A 111 0.23 -24.57 -14.11
N HIS A 112 1.28 -24.17 -14.84
CA HIS A 112 2.57 -23.75 -14.29
C HIS A 112 2.77 -22.23 -14.36
N THR A 113 3.83 -21.72 -13.72
CA THR A 113 4.22 -20.30 -13.76
C THR A 113 5.66 -20.09 -14.21
N PHE A 114 5.97 -18.88 -14.67
CA PHE A 114 7.34 -18.49 -15.04
C PHE A 114 8.29 -18.37 -13.82
N GLN A 115 7.79 -18.48 -12.59
CA GLN A 115 8.57 -18.40 -11.36
C GLN A 115 9.19 -19.76 -10.98
N ALA A 116 8.43 -20.86 -11.11
CA ALA A 116 8.93 -22.23 -10.96
C ALA A 116 8.00 -23.25 -11.65
N TRP A 117 8.57 -24.31 -12.23
CA TRP A 117 7.77 -25.43 -12.76
C TRP A 117 7.01 -26.20 -11.67
N ALA A 118 7.53 -26.20 -10.43
CA ALA A 118 6.86 -26.78 -9.26
C ALA A 118 5.83 -25.83 -8.60
N ASP A 119 5.72 -24.57 -9.04
CA ASP A 119 4.61 -23.71 -8.65
C ASP A 119 3.37 -24.10 -9.45
N ILE A 120 2.56 -24.94 -8.81
CA ILE A 120 1.31 -25.50 -9.32
C ILE A 120 0.08 -24.80 -8.73
N SER A 121 0.22 -23.55 -8.25
CA SER A 121 -0.85 -22.75 -7.65
C SER A 121 -2.13 -22.65 -8.50
N LYS A 122 -2.01 -22.73 -9.83
CA LYS A 122 -3.14 -22.72 -10.77
C LYS A 122 -3.94 -24.03 -10.81
N ILE A 123 -3.39 -25.16 -10.37
CA ILE A 123 -4.04 -26.48 -10.50
C ILE A 123 -5.38 -26.54 -9.75
N THR A 124 -5.49 -25.88 -8.59
CA THR A 124 -6.77 -25.79 -7.85
C THR A 124 -7.85 -25.10 -8.69
N LEU A 125 -7.53 -23.99 -9.37
CA LEU A 125 -8.48 -23.28 -10.23
C LEU A 125 -8.93 -24.15 -11.42
N VAL A 126 -8.00 -24.90 -12.02
CA VAL A 126 -8.30 -25.84 -13.11
C VAL A 126 -9.27 -26.95 -12.64
N HIS A 127 -9.12 -27.45 -11.41
CA HIS A 127 -10.04 -28.43 -10.85
C HIS A 127 -11.40 -27.84 -10.46
N GLN A 128 -11.46 -26.63 -9.90
CA GLN A 128 -12.72 -25.94 -9.62
C GLN A 128 -13.53 -25.66 -10.90
N ALA A 129 -12.85 -25.42 -12.02
CA ALA A 129 -13.47 -25.31 -13.35
C ALA A 129 -13.73 -26.65 -14.06
N SER A 130 -13.53 -27.79 -13.37
CA SER A 130 -13.70 -29.13 -13.93
C SER A 130 -14.99 -29.81 -13.45
N ARG A 131 -15.23 -31.05 -13.91
CA ARG A 131 -16.33 -31.90 -13.41
C ARG A 131 -16.06 -32.52 -12.03
N PHE A 132 -14.89 -32.29 -11.44
CA PHE A 132 -14.56 -32.72 -10.08
C PHE A 132 -13.84 -31.61 -9.30
N PRO A 133 -14.58 -30.63 -8.74
CA PRO A 133 -14.02 -29.62 -7.87
C PRO A 133 -13.39 -30.25 -6.63
N LEU A 134 -12.13 -29.94 -6.34
CA LEU A 134 -11.47 -30.41 -5.13
C LEU A 134 -12.09 -29.70 -3.91
N VAL A 135 -12.84 -30.45 -3.11
CA VAL A 135 -13.52 -29.98 -1.89
C VAL A 135 -13.31 -30.93 -0.72
N GLY A 136 -13.35 -30.39 0.50
CA GLY A 136 -13.12 -31.16 1.73
C GLY A 136 -11.75 -31.85 1.73
N ARG A 137 -11.73 -33.14 2.09
CA ARG A 137 -10.49 -33.95 2.13
C ARG A 137 -9.80 -34.08 0.77
N HIS A 138 -10.52 -33.98 -0.35
CA HIS A 138 -9.95 -34.12 -1.70
C HIS A 138 -8.91 -33.04 -2.04
N GLN A 139 -8.98 -31.86 -1.41
CA GLN A 139 -7.97 -30.79 -1.56
C GLN A 139 -6.59 -31.19 -1.00
N HIS A 140 -6.52 -32.23 -0.17
CA HIS A 140 -5.33 -32.66 0.55
C HIS A 140 -4.81 -34.03 0.07
N VAL A 141 -5.43 -34.62 -0.96
CA VAL A 141 -4.96 -35.84 -1.60
C VAL A 141 -3.83 -35.48 -2.57
N GLY A 142 -2.63 -36.00 -2.34
CA GLY A 142 -1.50 -35.80 -3.25
C GLY A 142 -1.79 -36.38 -4.64
N CYS A 143 -1.29 -35.74 -5.71
CA CYS A 143 -1.75 -35.97 -7.09
C CYS A 143 -1.82 -37.45 -7.52
N ALA A 144 -0.84 -38.28 -7.11
CA ALA A 144 -0.82 -39.71 -7.41
C ALA A 144 -2.00 -40.49 -6.81
N GLY A 145 -2.58 -40.04 -5.69
CA GLY A 145 -3.77 -40.64 -5.08
C GLY A 145 -5.03 -40.57 -5.96
N CYS A 146 -5.02 -39.74 -7.00
CA CYS A 146 -6.03 -39.75 -8.07
C CYS A 146 -5.46 -40.21 -9.42
N HIS A 147 -4.24 -39.78 -9.76
CA HIS A 147 -3.67 -39.88 -11.11
C HIS A 147 -2.73 -41.09 -11.36
N ALA A 148 -2.63 -42.07 -10.45
CA ALA A 148 -1.71 -43.21 -10.60
C ALA A 148 -2.27 -44.43 -11.38
N ALA A 149 -3.27 -44.25 -12.24
CA ALA A 149 -3.88 -45.35 -12.98
C ALA A 149 -2.87 -46.01 -13.96
N GLY A 150 -2.59 -47.30 -13.75
CA GLY A 150 -1.74 -48.10 -14.64
C GLY A 150 -0.23 -47.95 -14.44
N GLY A 151 0.25 -47.25 -13.40
CA GLY A 151 1.68 -47.08 -13.13
C GLY A 151 2.38 -45.99 -13.96
N GLN A 152 1.62 -45.24 -14.75
CA GLN A 152 2.00 -43.94 -15.31
C GLN A 152 1.03 -42.87 -14.81
N SER A 153 1.40 -41.60 -14.95
CA SER A 153 0.62 -40.48 -14.42
C SER A 153 -0.55 -40.12 -15.35
N GLN A 154 -1.68 -40.81 -15.21
CA GLN A 154 -2.87 -40.58 -16.01
C GLN A 154 -3.66 -39.34 -15.52
N PHE A 155 -3.51 -38.22 -16.23
CA PHE A 155 -4.20 -36.96 -15.91
C PHE A 155 -5.58 -36.78 -16.57
N VAL A 156 -6.02 -37.74 -17.40
CA VAL A 156 -7.28 -37.65 -18.18
C VAL A 156 -8.16 -38.90 -18.00
N ASN A 157 -9.47 -38.75 -18.15
CA ASN A 157 -10.47 -39.85 -18.13
C ASN A 157 -10.52 -40.67 -16.82
N LEU A 158 -10.39 -40.02 -15.66
CA LEU A 158 -10.58 -40.65 -14.35
C LEU A 158 -12.07 -40.95 -14.06
N PRO A 159 -12.41 -41.97 -13.25
CA PRO A 159 -13.75 -42.14 -12.69
C PRO A 159 -14.14 -40.95 -11.81
N LEU A 160 -15.32 -40.36 -12.04
CA LEU A 160 -15.82 -39.18 -11.30
C LEU A 160 -16.99 -39.48 -10.35
N GLN A 161 -17.43 -40.74 -10.27
CA GLN A 161 -18.49 -41.17 -9.36
C GLN A 161 -17.87 -41.66 -8.05
N CYS A 162 -18.52 -41.39 -6.91
CA CYS A 162 -17.98 -41.74 -5.58
C CYS A 162 -17.61 -43.22 -5.46
N SER A 163 -18.48 -44.13 -5.91
CA SER A 163 -18.24 -45.57 -5.95
C SER A 163 -17.04 -45.98 -6.82
N GLY A 164 -16.66 -45.18 -7.82
CA GLY A 164 -15.50 -45.43 -8.68
C GLY A 164 -14.16 -45.43 -7.94
N CYS A 165 -14.11 -44.79 -6.75
CA CYS A 165 -12.95 -44.79 -5.86
C CYS A 165 -13.27 -45.44 -4.49
N HIS A 166 -14.47 -45.24 -3.97
CA HIS A 166 -14.88 -45.60 -2.61
C HIS A 166 -15.71 -46.90 -2.51
N GLN A 167 -15.64 -47.79 -3.52
CA GLN A 167 -16.32 -49.09 -3.47
C GLN A 167 -15.90 -49.92 -2.24
N GLN A 168 -14.60 -49.90 -1.89
CA GLN A 168 -14.08 -50.63 -0.74
C GLN A 168 -14.59 -50.04 0.59
N ASP A 169 -14.66 -48.71 0.72
CA ASP A 169 -15.24 -48.04 1.90
C ASP A 169 -16.73 -48.39 2.06
N TYR A 170 -17.47 -48.39 0.95
CA TYR A 170 -18.90 -48.76 0.93
C TYR A 170 -19.12 -50.21 1.39
N GLU A 171 -18.30 -51.15 0.92
CA GLU A 171 -18.42 -52.58 1.28
C GLU A 171 -17.93 -52.90 2.70
N ALA A 172 -16.95 -52.13 3.22
CA ALA A 172 -16.42 -52.30 4.57
C ALA A 172 -17.30 -51.65 5.67
N THR A 173 -18.24 -50.78 5.33
CA THR A 173 -19.04 -50.04 6.32
C THR A 173 -20.04 -50.94 7.05
N THR A 174 -19.92 -51.04 8.38
CA THR A 174 -20.74 -51.90 9.24
C THR A 174 -21.80 -51.17 10.08
N ALA A 175 -21.70 -49.84 10.24
CA ALA A 175 -22.56 -49.07 11.14
C ALA A 175 -22.96 -47.71 10.51
N PRO A 176 -24.15 -47.60 9.89
CA PRO A 176 -25.07 -48.69 9.52
C PRO A 176 -24.47 -49.58 8.42
N ASN A 177 -24.76 -50.88 8.42
CA ASN A 177 -24.23 -51.77 7.38
C ASN A 177 -24.92 -51.53 6.02
N HIS A 178 -24.23 -50.84 5.10
CA HIS A 178 -24.79 -50.40 3.82
C HIS A 178 -25.28 -51.58 2.95
N LYS A 179 -24.54 -52.70 2.97
CA LYS A 179 -24.83 -53.90 2.20
C LYS A 179 -26.06 -54.67 2.72
N LEU A 180 -26.19 -54.81 4.04
CA LEU A 180 -27.35 -55.46 4.68
C LEU A 180 -28.60 -54.58 4.63
N ALA A 181 -28.46 -53.25 4.72
CA ALA A 181 -29.58 -52.31 4.57
C ALA A 181 -30.05 -52.14 3.12
N GLY A 182 -29.23 -52.54 2.13
CA GLY A 182 -29.52 -52.42 0.71
C GLY A 182 -29.56 -50.96 0.23
N PHE A 183 -28.63 -50.14 0.72
CA PHE A 183 -28.54 -48.72 0.35
C PHE A 183 -28.04 -48.51 -1.09
N SER A 184 -28.17 -47.27 -1.58
CA SER A 184 -27.78 -46.89 -2.94
C SER A 184 -26.29 -46.58 -3.03
N LEU A 185 -25.69 -46.83 -4.20
CA LEU A 185 -24.36 -46.31 -4.56
C LEU A 185 -24.37 -44.80 -4.91
N ARG A 186 -25.54 -44.15 -4.87
CA ARG A 186 -25.67 -42.69 -4.81
C ARG A 186 -25.32 -42.17 -3.42
N CYS A 187 -24.03 -42.17 -3.10
CA CYS A 187 -23.50 -41.73 -1.81
C CYS A 187 -24.02 -40.34 -1.39
N GLU A 188 -24.28 -39.46 -2.37
CA GLU A 188 -24.77 -38.10 -2.21
C GLU A 188 -26.17 -37.99 -1.55
N THR A 189 -26.94 -39.08 -1.45
CA THR A 189 -28.22 -39.06 -0.71
C THR A 189 -28.04 -39.06 0.80
N CYS A 190 -26.85 -39.37 1.30
CA CYS A 190 -26.55 -39.51 2.73
C CYS A 190 -25.25 -38.80 3.15
N HIS A 191 -24.21 -38.79 2.31
CA HIS A 191 -22.90 -38.21 2.61
C HIS A 191 -22.63 -36.99 1.72
N SER A 192 -22.01 -35.96 2.28
CA SER A 192 -21.60 -34.77 1.52
C SER A 192 -20.15 -34.90 1.03
N SER A 193 -19.81 -34.27 -0.10
CA SER A 193 -18.42 -34.08 -0.53
C SER A 193 -17.67 -32.98 0.24
N ALA A 194 -18.39 -32.15 1.02
CA ALA A 194 -17.84 -31.02 1.76
C ALA A 194 -17.45 -31.33 3.22
N ILE A 195 -17.88 -32.48 3.76
CA ILE A 195 -17.52 -32.92 5.13
C ILE A 195 -16.13 -33.56 5.18
N THR A 196 -15.53 -33.61 6.37
CA THR A 196 -14.15 -34.05 6.59
C THR A 196 -13.99 -35.54 6.89
N ALA A 197 -15.09 -36.26 7.13
CA ALA A 197 -15.15 -37.69 7.37
C ALA A 197 -16.48 -38.30 6.86
N TRP A 198 -16.50 -39.60 6.57
CA TRP A 198 -17.70 -40.32 6.12
C TRP A 198 -18.80 -40.47 7.19
N ALA A 199 -18.44 -40.31 8.47
CA ALA A 199 -19.31 -40.58 9.62
C ALA A 199 -20.50 -39.61 9.75
N ASP A 200 -20.38 -38.36 9.27
CA ASP A 200 -21.41 -37.32 9.41
C ASP A 200 -22.56 -37.46 8.38
N ALA A 201 -23.08 -38.67 8.22
CA ALA A 201 -24.18 -38.98 7.30
C ALA A 201 -25.48 -38.29 7.76
N ARG A 202 -26.25 -37.75 6.81
CA ARG A 202 -27.52 -37.05 7.05
C ARG A 202 -28.62 -37.62 6.17
N PHE A 203 -29.71 -38.09 6.78
CA PHE A 203 -30.86 -38.66 6.08
C PHE A 203 -32.16 -38.03 6.57
N THR A 204 -32.97 -37.51 5.63
CA THR A 204 -34.25 -36.85 5.91
C THR A 204 -35.39 -37.86 5.80
N HIS A 205 -36.13 -38.06 6.89
CA HIS A 205 -37.31 -38.92 6.91
C HIS A 205 -38.48 -38.31 6.13
N VAL A 206 -39.34 -39.17 5.58
CA VAL A 206 -40.52 -38.76 4.80
C VAL A 206 -41.54 -37.97 5.63
N ALA A 207 -42.27 -37.06 4.98
CA ALA A 207 -43.19 -36.11 5.64
C ALA A 207 -44.37 -36.77 6.39
N SER A 208 -44.63 -38.06 6.19
CA SER A 208 -45.60 -38.84 6.97
C SER A 208 -45.10 -39.20 8.38
N PHE A 209 -43.78 -39.22 8.62
CA PHE A 209 -43.19 -39.40 9.94
C PHE A 209 -41.85 -38.62 10.07
N PRO A 210 -41.90 -37.28 10.16
CA PRO A 210 -40.70 -36.48 10.34
C PRO A 210 -40.18 -36.64 11.78
N LEU A 211 -38.90 -36.98 11.94
CA LEU A 211 -38.26 -37.12 13.25
C LEU A 211 -38.06 -35.76 13.92
N THR A 212 -39.08 -35.28 14.63
CA THR A 212 -39.07 -34.00 15.35
C THR A 212 -39.11 -34.20 16.86
N LEU A 213 -38.58 -33.22 17.58
CA LEU A 213 -38.67 -33.09 19.05
C LEU A 213 -38.21 -34.37 19.77
N GLY A 214 -39.08 -35.11 20.46
CA GLY A 214 -38.68 -36.36 21.14
C GLY A 214 -38.10 -37.41 20.19
N HIS A 215 -38.74 -37.62 19.04
CA HIS A 215 -38.30 -38.59 18.02
C HIS A 215 -37.04 -38.16 17.27
N GLY A 216 -36.71 -36.85 17.28
CA GLY A 216 -35.49 -36.31 16.68
C GLY A 216 -34.18 -36.68 17.41
N ARG A 217 -34.28 -37.41 18.53
CA ARG A 217 -33.13 -37.88 19.33
C ARG A 217 -32.94 -39.40 19.33
N ALA A 218 -33.87 -40.16 18.76
CA ALA A 218 -33.81 -41.62 18.73
C ALA A 218 -32.70 -42.09 17.78
N THR A 219 -31.95 -43.14 18.15
CA THR A 219 -31.02 -43.77 17.20
C THR A 219 -31.78 -44.60 16.16
N CYS A 220 -31.18 -44.79 14.99
CA CYS A 220 -31.78 -45.58 13.91
C CYS A 220 -32.19 -46.99 14.35
N ALA A 221 -31.45 -47.59 15.31
CA ALA A 221 -31.72 -48.93 15.82
C ALA A 221 -32.99 -49.02 16.68
N GLU A 222 -33.38 -47.94 17.38
CA GLU A 222 -34.60 -47.90 18.20
C GLU A 222 -35.87 -48.02 17.34
N CYS A 223 -35.86 -47.49 16.11
CA CYS A 223 -37.00 -47.56 15.19
C CYS A 223 -36.89 -48.70 14.15
N HIS A 224 -35.66 -49.14 13.83
CA HIS A 224 -35.40 -50.13 12.77
C HIS A 224 -34.77 -51.43 13.31
N ALA A 225 -35.13 -51.86 14.52
CA ALA A 225 -34.67 -53.11 15.13
C ALA A 225 -34.97 -54.37 14.29
N ALA A 226 -36.03 -54.34 13.47
CA ALA A 226 -36.39 -55.40 12.51
C ALA A 226 -35.90 -55.12 11.07
N GLY A 227 -35.04 -54.10 10.88
CA GLY A 227 -34.57 -53.62 9.59
C GLY A 227 -35.24 -52.32 9.12
N PHE A 228 -34.68 -51.73 8.06
CA PHE A 228 -35.05 -50.41 7.53
C PHE A 228 -36.28 -50.41 6.59
N ARG A 229 -37.04 -51.51 6.52
CA ARG A 229 -38.24 -51.64 5.68
C ARG A 229 -39.42 -52.11 6.51
N GLY A 230 -40.57 -51.44 6.38
CA GLY A 230 -41.83 -51.86 7.01
C GLY A 230 -42.09 -51.37 8.43
N THR A 231 -41.22 -50.53 9.02
CA THR A 231 -41.49 -49.87 10.32
C THR A 231 -42.80 -49.07 10.26
N SER A 232 -43.70 -49.32 11.21
CA SER A 232 -44.97 -48.60 11.35
C SER A 232 -44.76 -47.16 11.84
N SER A 233 -45.55 -46.22 11.30
CA SER A 233 -45.59 -44.81 11.73
C SER A 233 -46.72 -44.50 12.73
N ALA A 234 -47.52 -45.51 13.13
CA ALA A 234 -48.65 -45.32 14.04
C ALA A 234 -48.18 -45.23 15.51
N CYS A 235 -48.53 -44.14 16.21
CA CYS A 235 -48.11 -43.88 17.59
C CYS A 235 -48.35 -45.06 18.53
N ILE A 236 -49.52 -45.68 18.45
CA ILE A 236 -49.92 -46.79 19.32
C ILE A 236 -49.07 -48.05 19.12
N SER A 237 -48.52 -48.29 17.93
CA SER A 237 -47.64 -49.46 17.69
C SER A 237 -46.28 -49.38 18.40
N CYS A 238 -45.91 -48.21 18.91
CA CYS A 238 -44.75 -48.03 19.79
C CYS A 238 -45.19 -47.79 21.26
N HIS A 239 -46.23 -46.98 21.48
CA HIS A 239 -46.63 -46.48 22.80
C HIS A 239 -47.79 -47.24 23.49
N GLN A 240 -48.12 -48.45 23.03
CA GLN A 240 -49.17 -49.29 23.62
C GLN A 240 -49.05 -49.45 25.15
N LYS A 241 -47.82 -49.58 25.67
CA LYS A 241 -47.56 -49.75 27.12
C LYS A 241 -47.83 -48.45 27.90
N ASP A 242 -47.38 -47.32 27.37
CA ASP A 242 -47.52 -46.01 28.00
C ASP A 242 -49.00 -45.60 28.08
N TYR A 243 -49.75 -45.87 26.99
CA TYR A 243 -51.20 -45.68 26.92
C TYR A 243 -51.94 -46.46 28.01
N GLN A 244 -51.56 -47.72 28.23
CA GLN A 244 -52.19 -48.60 29.24
C GLN A 244 -51.81 -48.24 30.68
N ALA A 245 -50.63 -47.64 30.91
CA ALA A 245 -50.11 -47.32 32.24
C ALA A 245 -50.61 -45.97 32.81
N THR A 246 -51.30 -45.14 32.02
CA THR A 246 -51.63 -43.77 32.41
C THR A 246 -52.88 -43.71 33.32
N THR A 247 -52.71 -43.16 34.53
CA THR A 247 -53.74 -43.15 35.60
C THR A 247 -54.37 -41.78 35.89
N ASN A 248 -53.77 -40.67 35.44
CA ASN A 248 -54.29 -39.33 35.69
C ASN A 248 -54.11 -38.40 34.47
N PRO A 249 -55.17 -38.14 33.67
CA PRO A 249 -56.46 -38.85 33.68
C PRO A 249 -56.29 -40.32 33.27
N ASN A 250 -57.14 -41.24 33.75
CA ASN A 250 -57.01 -42.66 33.40
C ASN A 250 -57.53 -42.94 31.98
N HIS A 251 -56.62 -43.09 31.01
CA HIS A 251 -56.99 -43.20 29.59
C HIS A 251 -57.84 -44.44 29.27
N VAL A 252 -57.58 -45.56 29.94
CA VAL A 252 -58.29 -46.82 29.71
C VAL A 252 -59.69 -46.78 30.35
N ALA A 253 -59.79 -46.32 31.60
CA ALA A 253 -61.06 -46.25 32.33
C ALA A 253 -62.01 -45.17 31.79
N LEU A 254 -61.47 -44.11 31.15
CA LEU A 254 -62.26 -43.03 30.53
C LEU A 254 -62.50 -43.25 29.02
N GLY A 255 -62.00 -44.34 28.44
CA GLY A 255 -62.30 -44.74 27.06
C GLY A 255 -61.77 -43.77 25.99
N TYR A 256 -60.59 -43.20 26.18
CA TYR A 256 -60.00 -42.25 25.23
C TYR A 256 -59.54 -42.89 23.91
N SER A 257 -59.19 -42.03 22.94
CA SER A 257 -58.77 -42.44 21.59
C SER A 257 -57.32 -42.92 21.55
N THR A 258 -57.04 -43.88 20.67
CA THR A 258 -55.67 -44.27 20.28
C THR A 258 -55.06 -43.35 19.21
N ASP A 259 -55.83 -42.40 18.65
CA ASP A 259 -55.26 -41.23 17.98
C ASP A 259 -54.73 -40.24 19.04
N CYS A 260 -53.51 -40.49 19.50
CA CYS A 260 -52.87 -39.70 20.55
C CYS A 260 -52.79 -38.19 20.23
N ARG A 261 -52.86 -37.80 18.94
CA ARG A 261 -52.74 -36.40 18.51
C ARG A 261 -53.96 -35.54 18.85
N SER A 262 -55.07 -36.14 19.28
CA SER A 262 -56.21 -35.37 19.80
C SER A 262 -55.93 -34.71 21.16
N CYS A 263 -54.93 -35.20 21.91
CA CYS A 263 -54.67 -34.75 23.28
C CYS A 263 -53.18 -34.51 23.61
N HIS A 264 -52.25 -35.13 22.88
CA HIS A 264 -50.81 -35.13 23.15
C HIS A 264 -50.01 -34.65 21.93
N THR A 265 -48.74 -34.30 22.15
CA THR A 265 -47.83 -33.81 21.10
C THR A 265 -46.60 -34.70 20.99
N THR A 266 -45.78 -34.53 19.94
CA THR A 266 -44.43 -35.15 19.88
C THR A 266 -43.39 -34.43 20.76
N GLN A 267 -43.82 -33.44 21.56
CA GLN A 267 -42.99 -32.69 22.51
C GLN A 267 -43.17 -33.18 23.96
N ASP A 268 -44.42 -33.30 24.39
CA ASP A 268 -44.82 -33.76 25.73
C ASP A 268 -46.15 -34.53 25.66
N TRP A 269 -46.28 -35.52 26.53
CA TRP A 269 -47.48 -36.31 26.78
C TRP A 269 -48.40 -35.66 27.83
N ARG A 270 -47.93 -34.68 28.60
CA ARG A 270 -48.80 -33.89 29.49
C ARG A 270 -49.69 -32.98 28.65
N GLY A 271 -51.01 -33.18 28.75
CA GLY A 271 -51.99 -32.67 27.79
C GLY A 271 -52.09 -31.15 27.73
N GLN A 272 -52.16 -30.61 26.50
CA GLN A 272 -52.40 -29.19 26.21
C GLN A 272 -53.67 -28.95 25.36
N ALA A 273 -54.56 -29.95 25.27
CA ALA A 273 -55.72 -29.94 24.37
C ALA A 273 -57.07 -29.57 25.01
N VAL A 274 -57.07 -28.98 26.22
CA VAL A 274 -58.26 -28.31 26.76
C VAL A 274 -58.11 -26.82 26.47
N ASP A 275 -58.91 -26.30 25.54
CA ASP A 275 -58.82 -24.92 25.09
C ASP A 275 -59.18 -23.93 26.21
N HIS A 276 -58.15 -23.25 26.74
CA HIS A 276 -58.26 -22.15 27.69
C HIS A 276 -57.93 -20.79 27.04
N SER A 277 -58.03 -20.66 25.71
CA SER A 277 -57.77 -19.39 25.00
C SER A 277 -58.59 -18.21 25.53
N PHE A 278 -59.79 -18.48 26.08
CA PHE A 278 -60.68 -17.49 26.69
C PHE A 278 -60.27 -17.04 28.11
N PHE A 279 -59.33 -17.75 28.75
CA PHE A 279 -58.67 -17.38 30.02
C PHE A 279 -57.32 -18.13 30.11
N PRO A 280 -56.26 -17.63 29.45
CA PRO A 280 -55.00 -18.36 29.37
C PRO A 280 -54.38 -18.61 30.74
N LEU A 281 -54.13 -19.87 31.08
CA LEU A 281 -53.53 -20.27 32.36
C LEU A 281 -52.03 -19.94 32.35
N VAL A 282 -51.70 -18.70 32.75
CA VAL A 282 -50.34 -18.15 32.77
C VAL A 282 -49.89 -17.75 34.18
N GLY A 283 -48.59 -17.83 34.42
CA GLY A 283 -48.00 -17.53 35.73
C GLY A 283 -48.42 -18.52 36.80
N ALA A 284 -48.76 -18.04 38.00
CA ALA A 284 -49.21 -18.89 39.11
C ALA A 284 -50.45 -19.72 38.75
N HIS A 285 -51.31 -19.24 37.84
CA HIS A 285 -52.49 -19.96 37.35
C HIS A 285 -52.13 -21.18 36.49
N ALA A 286 -50.94 -21.22 35.86
CA ALA A 286 -50.47 -22.40 35.13
C ALA A 286 -50.18 -23.59 36.06
N SER A 287 -49.88 -23.32 37.34
CA SER A 287 -49.68 -24.32 38.39
C SER A 287 -50.91 -24.58 39.26
N ALA A 288 -52.04 -23.92 38.98
CA ALA A 288 -53.27 -24.11 39.77
C ALA A 288 -53.94 -25.45 39.41
N GLY A 289 -54.15 -26.31 40.41
CA GLY A 289 -54.96 -27.51 40.24
C GLY A 289 -56.41 -27.15 39.92
N CYS A 290 -57.09 -27.92 39.05
CA CYS A 290 -58.37 -27.56 38.44
C CYS A 290 -59.44 -27.05 39.44
N ASN A 291 -59.51 -27.65 40.63
CA ASN A 291 -60.47 -27.30 41.68
C ASN A 291 -60.29 -25.88 42.27
N ALA A 292 -59.13 -25.24 42.05
CA ALA A 292 -58.89 -23.85 42.46
C ALA A 292 -59.69 -22.83 41.60
N CYS A 293 -60.06 -23.21 40.37
CA CYS A 293 -60.89 -22.40 39.47
C CYS A 293 -62.28 -23.03 39.24
N HIS A 294 -62.37 -24.36 39.31
CA HIS A 294 -63.59 -25.14 39.10
C HIS A 294 -64.07 -25.79 40.40
N GLY A 295 -64.48 -24.93 41.34
CA GLY A 295 -65.07 -25.36 42.60
C GLY A 295 -66.22 -26.36 42.38
N ASN A 296 -66.27 -27.40 43.21
CA ASN A 296 -67.26 -28.47 43.14
C ASN A 296 -67.36 -29.20 41.77
N GLY A 297 -66.30 -29.16 40.95
CA GLY A 297 -66.29 -29.79 39.63
C GLY A 297 -67.09 -29.06 38.56
N VAL A 298 -67.43 -27.78 38.77
CA VAL A 298 -68.23 -26.99 37.83
C VAL A 298 -67.32 -26.31 36.79
N PHE A 299 -67.25 -26.91 35.60
CA PHE A 299 -66.41 -26.44 34.48
C PHE A 299 -67.11 -25.42 33.54
N ARG A 300 -68.31 -24.95 33.88
CA ARG A 300 -69.07 -23.95 33.10
C ARG A 300 -69.44 -22.74 33.97
N GLY A 301 -69.19 -21.54 33.46
CA GLY A 301 -69.66 -20.29 34.08
C GLY A 301 -68.73 -19.68 35.13
N THR A 302 -67.53 -20.21 35.34
CA THR A 302 -66.50 -19.59 36.22
C THR A 302 -66.27 -18.11 35.85
N PRO A 303 -66.24 -17.18 36.84
CA PRO A 303 -65.83 -15.79 36.63
C PRO A 303 -64.44 -15.65 36.01
N ARG A 304 -64.16 -14.52 35.36
CA ARG A 304 -62.94 -14.32 34.55
C ARG A 304 -62.22 -12.98 34.78
N ASP A 305 -62.81 -12.06 35.53
CA ASP A 305 -62.18 -10.83 35.98
C ASP A 305 -61.39 -11.07 37.29
N CYS A 306 -60.28 -10.34 37.45
CA CYS A 306 -59.39 -10.52 38.59
C CYS A 306 -60.09 -10.20 39.93
N PHE A 307 -60.98 -9.21 39.95
CA PHE A 307 -61.63 -8.75 41.18
C PHE A 307 -62.60 -9.79 41.75
N SER A 308 -63.40 -10.47 40.92
CA SER A 308 -64.32 -11.53 41.39
C SER A 308 -63.61 -12.75 42.01
N CYS A 309 -62.33 -12.96 41.70
CA CYS A 309 -61.50 -13.99 42.33
C CYS A 309 -60.65 -13.45 43.51
N HIS A 310 -60.23 -12.18 43.46
CA HIS A 310 -59.26 -11.58 44.40
C HIS A 310 -59.82 -10.37 45.19
N GLN A 311 -61.13 -10.32 45.41
CA GLN A 311 -61.80 -9.23 46.16
C GLN A 311 -61.23 -9.03 47.57
N GLN A 312 -60.88 -10.14 48.25
CA GLN A 312 -60.30 -10.12 49.59
C GLN A 312 -58.85 -9.60 49.56
N ASP A 313 -58.06 -9.94 48.53
CA ASP A 313 -56.70 -9.41 48.34
C ASP A 313 -56.73 -7.90 48.04
N PHE A 314 -57.68 -7.44 47.21
CA PHE A 314 -57.82 -6.03 46.87
C PHE A 314 -58.15 -5.15 48.08
N THR A 315 -59.08 -5.61 48.93
CA THR A 315 -59.60 -4.84 50.08
C THR A 315 -58.72 -4.90 51.33
N SER A 316 -57.86 -5.91 51.48
CA SER A 316 -57.01 -6.09 52.67
C SER A 316 -55.67 -5.34 52.65
N VAL A 317 -55.25 -4.78 51.50
CA VAL A 317 -53.94 -4.12 51.38
C VAL A 317 -53.99 -2.65 51.80
N THR A 318 -53.17 -2.30 52.78
CA THR A 318 -53.08 -0.95 53.38
C THR A 318 -51.97 -0.08 52.81
N ASN A 319 -51.01 -0.64 52.07
CA ASN A 319 -49.90 0.11 51.46
C ASN A 319 -49.51 -0.48 50.08
N PRO A 320 -49.77 0.23 48.95
CA PRO A 320 -50.68 1.37 48.84
C PRO A 320 -52.11 0.94 49.19
N ASN A 321 -52.90 1.81 49.84
CA ASN A 321 -54.29 1.50 50.16
C ASN A 321 -55.16 1.64 48.89
N HIS A 322 -55.57 0.53 48.30
CA HIS A 322 -56.33 0.53 47.04
C HIS A 322 -57.69 1.25 47.14
N VAL A 323 -58.35 1.15 48.29
CA VAL A 323 -59.67 1.77 48.51
C VAL A 323 -59.53 3.27 48.73
N ALA A 324 -58.64 3.70 49.63
CA ALA A 324 -58.44 5.13 49.94
C ALA A 324 -57.82 5.89 48.75
N GLY A 325 -56.90 5.27 48.03
CA GLY A 325 -56.33 5.81 46.79
C GLY A 325 -57.25 5.72 45.56
N LYS A 326 -58.45 5.15 45.70
CA LYS A 326 -59.46 4.97 44.63
C LYS A 326 -58.90 4.26 43.38
N PHE A 327 -58.12 3.21 43.60
CA PHE A 327 -57.50 2.43 42.53
C PHE A 327 -58.54 1.66 41.72
N SER A 328 -58.27 1.49 40.42
CA SER A 328 -59.11 0.73 39.50
C SER A 328 -59.07 -0.77 39.77
N HIS A 329 -60.17 -1.48 39.48
CA HIS A 329 -60.22 -2.95 39.48
C HIS A 329 -59.45 -3.58 38.28
N THR A 330 -58.83 -2.77 37.40
CA THR A 330 -57.94 -3.22 36.32
C THR A 330 -56.54 -3.56 36.87
N CYS A 331 -56.45 -4.66 37.64
CA CYS A 331 -55.25 -5.07 38.39
C CYS A 331 -53.96 -5.16 37.56
N THR A 332 -54.07 -5.46 36.25
CA THR A 332 -52.96 -5.61 35.30
C THR A 332 -52.14 -4.33 35.05
N GLN A 333 -52.54 -3.19 35.61
CA GLN A 333 -51.73 -1.97 35.63
C GLN A 333 -50.54 -2.05 36.61
N CYS A 334 -50.67 -2.84 37.69
CA CYS A 334 -49.69 -2.91 38.79
C CYS A 334 -49.28 -4.34 39.20
N HIS A 335 -50.12 -5.33 38.91
CA HIS A 335 -49.91 -6.74 39.30
C HIS A 335 -49.78 -7.64 38.08
N THR A 336 -49.08 -8.76 38.25
CA THR A 336 -48.89 -9.78 37.20
C THR A 336 -49.59 -11.08 37.58
N THR A 337 -49.91 -11.90 36.58
CA THR A 337 -50.37 -13.29 36.81
C THR A 337 -49.28 -14.20 37.36
N ASN A 338 -48.01 -13.77 37.35
CA ASN A 338 -46.86 -14.52 37.89
C ASN A 338 -46.76 -14.33 39.41
N VAL A 339 -46.79 -13.07 39.89
CA VAL A 339 -46.70 -12.69 41.30
C VAL A 339 -47.54 -11.45 41.60
N TRP A 340 -48.21 -11.47 42.76
CA TRP A 340 -49.00 -10.34 43.29
C TRP A 340 -48.15 -9.27 43.99
N LYS A 341 -47.00 -9.65 44.57
CA LYS A 341 -46.06 -8.78 45.27
C LYS A 341 -44.61 -9.09 44.84
N PRO A 342 -43.73 -8.09 44.67
CA PRO A 342 -44.03 -6.67 44.67
C PRO A 342 -44.91 -6.27 43.46
N SER A 343 -45.77 -5.27 43.64
CA SER A 343 -46.50 -4.65 42.53
C SER A 343 -45.57 -3.68 41.78
N THR A 344 -45.50 -3.80 40.46
CA THR A 344 -44.62 -2.98 39.62
C THR A 344 -45.38 -1.78 39.06
N PHE A 345 -45.29 -0.63 39.72
CA PHE A 345 -45.81 0.63 39.21
C PHE A 345 -44.70 1.42 38.50
N ASP A 346 -44.79 1.48 37.17
CA ASP A 346 -43.79 2.16 36.33
C ASP A 346 -44.11 3.66 36.19
N HIS A 347 -43.35 4.50 36.91
CA HIS A 347 -43.46 5.95 36.83
C HIS A 347 -43.16 6.54 35.44
N ASN A 348 -42.42 5.83 34.57
CA ASN A 348 -42.16 6.27 33.19
C ASN A 348 -43.44 6.31 32.33
N ARG A 349 -44.51 5.64 32.78
CA ARG A 349 -45.85 5.69 32.16
C ARG A 349 -46.73 6.82 32.69
N THR A 350 -46.21 7.65 33.60
CA THR A 350 -46.90 8.81 34.16
C THR A 350 -46.38 10.11 33.56
N ALA A 351 -47.02 11.24 33.89
CA ALA A 351 -46.57 12.56 33.44
C ALA A 351 -45.37 13.13 34.25
N PHE A 352 -44.72 12.32 35.10
CA PHE A 352 -43.47 12.62 35.81
C PHE A 352 -42.65 11.32 35.98
N ALA A 353 -41.72 11.08 35.04
CA ALA A 353 -40.84 9.92 35.11
C ALA A 353 -39.79 10.08 36.22
N LEU A 354 -39.64 9.07 37.09
CA LEU A 354 -38.60 9.09 38.12
C LEU A 354 -37.24 8.82 37.46
N VAL A 355 -36.40 9.85 37.41
CA VAL A 355 -35.05 9.82 36.82
C VAL A 355 -34.03 10.41 37.77
N GLY A 356 -32.80 9.86 37.74
CA GLY A 356 -31.73 10.25 38.65
C GLY A 356 -32.08 9.96 40.11
N ALA A 357 -31.79 10.90 41.01
CA ALA A 357 -31.97 10.74 42.46
C ALA A 357 -33.43 10.46 42.85
N HIS A 358 -34.40 10.91 42.04
CA HIS A 358 -35.84 10.70 42.27
C HIS A 358 -36.25 9.21 42.29
N GLN A 359 -35.44 8.31 41.72
CA GLN A 359 -35.70 6.87 41.72
C GLN A 359 -35.58 6.23 43.11
N ALA A 360 -34.90 6.88 44.06
CA ALA A 360 -34.70 6.41 45.43
C ALA A 360 -35.52 7.20 46.48
N VAL A 361 -36.54 7.96 46.05
CA VAL A 361 -37.37 8.79 46.93
C VAL A 361 -38.62 8.05 47.38
N ASP A 362 -38.83 7.96 48.70
CA ASP A 362 -40.04 7.38 49.27
C ASP A 362 -41.31 8.07 48.76
N CYS A 363 -42.33 7.27 48.41
CA CYS A 363 -43.59 7.75 47.82
C CYS A 363 -44.25 8.87 48.65
N ALA A 364 -44.15 8.82 49.98
CA ALA A 364 -44.72 9.81 50.90
C ALA A 364 -44.06 11.20 50.82
N ARG A 365 -42.83 11.32 50.27
CA ARG A 365 -42.15 12.61 50.06
C ARG A 365 -42.69 13.38 48.85
N CYS A 366 -43.37 12.71 47.91
CA CYS A 366 -44.05 13.31 46.76
C CYS A 366 -45.58 13.32 46.95
N HIS A 367 -46.13 12.23 47.47
CA HIS A 367 -47.58 12.03 47.67
C HIS A 367 -47.93 12.22 49.15
N ALA A 368 -47.82 13.47 49.61
CA ALA A 368 -48.17 13.86 50.97
C ALA A 368 -49.59 13.41 51.34
N ASN A 369 -49.77 12.92 52.56
CA ASN A 369 -51.02 12.35 53.07
C ASN A 369 -51.60 11.20 52.22
N GLY A 370 -50.80 10.54 51.39
CA GLY A 370 -51.24 9.46 50.50
C GLY A 370 -52.06 9.94 49.30
N MET A 371 -52.03 11.24 48.97
CA MET A 371 -52.72 11.77 47.79
C MET A 371 -51.83 11.64 46.54
N PHE A 372 -52.13 10.62 45.72
CA PHE A 372 -51.41 10.32 44.47
C PHE A 372 -51.89 11.15 43.27
N ALA A 373 -53.03 11.84 43.38
CA ALA A 373 -53.57 12.70 42.33
C ALA A 373 -53.24 14.17 42.58
N GLY A 374 -52.80 14.89 41.56
CA GLY A 374 -52.56 16.35 41.61
C GLY A 374 -51.20 16.80 42.16
N THR A 375 -50.27 15.89 42.43
CA THR A 375 -48.90 16.24 42.84
C THR A 375 -48.21 17.17 41.82
N PRO A 376 -47.58 18.29 42.26
CA PRO A 376 -46.78 19.17 41.39
C PRO A 376 -45.63 18.45 40.68
N LYS A 377 -45.11 19.05 39.60
CA LYS A 377 -44.16 18.39 38.68
C LYS A 377 -43.01 19.27 38.21
N ASP A 378 -43.07 20.58 38.45
CA ASP A 378 -41.98 21.51 38.25
C ASP A 378 -40.98 21.41 39.41
N CYS A 379 -39.69 21.62 39.11
CA CYS A 379 -38.64 21.49 40.12
C CYS A 379 -38.83 22.48 41.28
N PHE A 380 -39.25 23.72 41.00
CA PHE A 380 -39.34 24.78 41.99
C PHE A 380 -40.39 24.50 43.09
N SER A 381 -41.57 23.98 42.74
CA SER A 381 -42.62 23.65 43.73
C SER A 381 -42.21 22.59 44.75
N CYS A 382 -41.21 21.75 44.45
CA CYS A 382 -40.64 20.79 45.39
C CYS A 382 -39.31 21.25 46.02
N HIS A 383 -38.55 22.10 45.32
CA HIS A 383 -37.18 22.48 45.69
C HIS A 383 -36.99 23.99 45.94
N GLN A 384 -38.07 24.71 46.29
CA GLN A 384 -38.04 26.14 46.63
C GLN A 384 -36.99 26.45 47.71
N GLN A 385 -36.85 25.59 48.72
CA GLN A 385 -35.86 25.76 49.79
C GLN A 385 -34.42 25.54 49.29
N ASP A 386 -34.18 24.59 48.39
CA ASP A 386 -32.85 24.39 47.77
C ASP A 386 -32.48 25.57 46.86
N PHE A 387 -33.44 26.09 46.08
CA PHE A 387 -33.23 27.26 45.21
C PHE A 387 -32.84 28.52 46.02
N THR A 388 -33.59 28.78 47.10
CA THR A 388 -33.48 30.02 47.91
C THR A 388 -32.36 30.02 48.94
N SER A 389 -31.84 28.85 49.35
CA SER A 389 -30.79 28.75 50.38
C SER A 389 -29.36 28.83 49.84
N VAL A 390 -29.14 28.67 48.53
CA VAL A 390 -27.80 28.67 47.93
C VAL A 390 -27.29 30.11 47.76
N THR A 391 -26.13 30.39 48.37
CA THR A 391 -25.45 31.70 48.31
C THR A 391 -24.36 31.80 47.23
N ASN A 392 -23.94 30.68 46.62
CA ASN A 392 -22.92 30.67 45.56
C ASN A 392 -23.20 29.60 44.47
N PRO A 393 -23.59 30.02 43.24
CA PRO A 393 -24.07 31.36 42.90
C PRO A 393 -25.38 31.66 43.67
N ASN A 394 -25.64 32.93 44.03
CA ASN A 394 -26.89 33.28 44.70
C ASN A 394 -28.02 33.38 43.66
N HIS A 395 -28.92 32.38 43.64
CA HIS A 395 -29.99 32.31 42.62
C HIS A 395 -30.98 33.47 42.71
N VAL A 396 -31.27 33.95 43.92
CA VAL A 396 -32.23 35.04 44.15
C VAL A 396 -31.60 36.39 43.78
N ALA A 397 -30.40 36.69 44.29
CA ALA A 397 -29.72 37.96 44.00
C ALA A 397 -29.24 38.08 42.55
N GLY A 398 -28.94 36.96 41.88
CA GLY A 398 -28.65 36.91 40.45
C GLY A 398 -29.88 36.82 39.54
N ASN A 399 -31.10 36.79 40.10
CA ASN A 399 -32.37 36.69 39.36
C ASN A 399 -32.41 35.53 38.35
N TYR A 400 -31.99 34.33 38.80
CA TYR A 400 -31.93 33.13 37.97
C TYR A 400 -33.32 32.54 37.71
N SER A 401 -33.47 31.84 36.58
CA SER A 401 -34.73 31.21 36.17
C SER A 401 -35.12 30.03 37.07
N HIS A 402 -36.42 29.81 37.25
CA HIS A 402 -36.98 28.58 37.85
C HIS A 402 -36.93 27.38 36.90
N ASP A 403 -36.51 27.56 35.64
CA ASP A 403 -36.12 26.45 34.75
C ASP A 403 -34.77 25.87 35.20
N CYS A 404 -34.80 25.04 36.24
CA CYS A 404 -33.62 24.49 36.88
C CYS A 404 -32.75 23.64 35.93
N LEU A 405 -33.32 23.10 34.85
CA LEU A 405 -32.62 22.23 33.89
C LEU A 405 -31.66 22.99 32.97
N VAL A 406 -31.63 24.32 33.04
CA VAL A 406 -30.60 25.14 32.37
C VAL A 406 -29.20 24.92 32.97
N CYS A 407 -29.12 24.58 34.27
CA CYS A 407 -27.86 24.43 35.01
C CYS A 407 -27.73 23.12 35.81
N HIS A 408 -28.85 22.53 36.25
CA HIS A 408 -28.88 21.33 37.09
C HIS A 408 -29.49 20.15 36.34
N ASN A 409 -29.35 18.94 36.89
CA ASN A 409 -29.95 17.73 36.35
C ASN A 409 -30.62 16.90 37.46
N SER A 410 -31.47 15.96 37.08
CA SER A 410 -32.24 15.13 38.01
C SER A 410 -31.42 14.10 38.80
N SER A 411 -30.13 13.92 38.48
CA SER A 411 -29.23 13.03 39.22
C SER A 411 -28.54 13.73 40.39
N ALA A 412 -28.17 15.01 40.26
CA ALA A 412 -27.62 15.80 41.35
C ALA A 412 -27.71 17.33 41.12
N TRP A 413 -27.89 18.09 42.20
CA TRP A 413 -27.82 19.56 42.20
C TRP A 413 -26.40 20.10 41.95
N ARG A 414 -25.35 19.31 42.24
CA ARG A 414 -23.94 19.65 42.00
C ARG A 414 -23.18 18.45 41.41
N PRO A 415 -22.22 18.65 40.49
CA PRO A 415 -21.86 19.93 39.86
C PRO A 415 -22.99 20.45 38.96
N ALA A 416 -23.22 21.77 39.00
CA ALA A 416 -24.08 22.44 38.04
C ALA A 416 -23.26 22.72 36.77
N THR A 417 -23.79 22.39 35.60
CA THR A 417 -23.07 22.45 34.32
C THR A 417 -23.57 23.63 33.49
N PHE A 418 -22.73 24.65 33.31
CA PHE A 418 -23.01 25.80 32.46
C PHE A 418 -22.21 25.72 31.15
N ASP A 419 -22.92 25.57 30.03
CA ASP A 419 -22.30 25.44 28.71
C ASP A 419 -22.02 26.81 28.06
N HIS A 420 -20.74 27.19 28.04
CA HIS A 420 -20.27 28.43 27.43
C HIS A 420 -20.48 28.49 25.91
N ASN A 421 -20.67 27.36 25.22
CA ASN A 421 -20.97 27.34 23.78
C ASN A 421 -22.36 27.94 23.47
N ARG A 422 -23.23 28.07 24.47
CA ARG A 422 -24.53 28.77 24.39
C ARG A 422 -24.41 30.29 24.58
N THR A 423 -23.20 30.82 24.72
CA THR A 423 -22.91 32.24 24.93
C THR A 423 -22.15 32.86 23.76
N THR A 424 -22.04 34.19 23.75
CA THR A 424 -21.20 34.92 22.76
C THR A 424 -19.69 34.73 22.96
N PHE A 425 -19.23 33.95 23.94
CA PHE A 425 -17.82 33.64 24.17
C PHE A 425 -17.64 32.13 24.47
N PRO A 426 -17.64 31.28 23.43
CA PRO A 426 -17.35 29.86 23.59
C PRO A 426 -15.91 29.65 24.09
N LEU A 427 -15.75 28.88 25.18
CA LEU A 427 -14.43 28.55 25.70
C LEU A 427 -13.74 27.56 24.74
N VAL A 428 -12.65 28.00 24.11
CA VAL A 428 -11.87 27.20 23.15
C VAL A 428 -10.38 27.25 23.48
N GLY A 429 -9.70 26.11 23.25
CA GLY A 429 -8.28 25.95 23.58
C GLY A 429 -8.03 26.11 25.08
N ALA A 430 -6.99 26.85 25.46
CA ALA A 430 -6.57 27.02 26.85
C ALA A 430 -7.66 27.60 27.77
N HIS A 431 -8.64 28.31 27.23
CA HIS A 431 -9.74 28.90 27.99
C HIS A 431 -10.70 27.86 28.58
N GLN A 432 -10.67 26.61 28.11
CA GLN A 432 -11.55 25.52 28.59
C GLN A 432 -11.23 25.05 30.01
N THR A 433 -10.05 25.35 30.52
CA THR A 433 -9.57 24.91 31.85
C THR A 433 -9.28 26.09 32.79
N VAL A 434 -9.89 27.25 32.55
CA VAL A 434 -9.70 28.46 33.35
C VAL A 434 -10.78 28.55 34.43
N ASP A 435 -10.36 28.72 35.70
CA ASP A 435 -11.28 28.94 36.82
C ASP A 435 -12.18 30.14 36.58
N CYS A 436 -13.49 29.98 36.81
CA CYS A 436 -14.50 31.02 36.56
C CYS A 436 -14.15 32.39 37.16
N ALA A 437 -13.52 32.40 38.34
CA ALA A 437 -13.12 33.62 39.05
C ALA A 437 -12.05 34.45 38.32
N ARG A 438 -11.30 33.88 37.36
CA ARG A 438 -10.34 34.63 36.52
C ARG A 438 -11.00 35.48 35.44
N CYS A 439 -12.24 35.16 35.06
CA CYS A 439 -13.04 35.93 34.09
C CYS A 439 -14.19 36.70 34.77
N HIS A 440 -14.77 36.12 35.83
CA HIS A 440 -15.89 36.64 36.60
C HIS A 440 -15.43 37.13 37.98
N ALA A 441 -14.63 38.20 37.96
CA ALA A 441 -14.16 38.87 39.16
C ALA A 441 -15.32 39.19 40.11
N ASN A 442 -15.12 39.00 41.42
CA ASN A 442 -16.12 39.21 42.47
C ASN A 442 -17.46 38.43 42.25
N GLY A 443 -17.47 37.38 41.41
CA GLY A 443 -18.69 36.65 41.07
C GLY A 443 -19.64 37.40 40.12
N GLN A 444 -19.15 38.40 39.39
CA GLN A 444 -19.94 39.11 38.38
C GLN A 444 -19.93 38.35 37.04
N TYR A 445 -21.04 37.66 36.75
CA TYR A 445 -21.22 36.85 35.54
C TYR A 445 -21.82 37.64 34.35
N THR A 446 -22.05 38.94 34.52
CA THR A 446 -22.55 39.85 33.48
C THR A 446 -21.53 40.94 33.17
N GLY A 447 -21.44 41.36 31.90
CA GLY A 447 -20.56 42.47 31.48
C GLY A 447 -19.07 42.14 31.29
N THR A 448 -18.63 40.89 31.52
CA THR A 448 -17.25 40.46 31.29
C THR A 448 -16.75 40.82 29.87
N PRO A 449 -15.56 41.47 29.73
CA PRO A 449 -14.92 41.73 28.44
C PRO A 449 -14.65 40.45 27.62
N LYS A 450 -14.44 40.62 26.30
CA LYS A 450 -14.33 39.50 25.34
C LYS A 450 -13.16 39.64 24.36
N ASP A 451 -12.53 40.80 24.33
CA ASP A 451 -11.30 41.05 23.58
C ASP A 451 -10.09 40.52 24.35
N CYS A 452 -9.09 40.01 23.62
CA CYS A 452 -7.92 39.39 24.24
C CYS A 452 -7.12 40.39 25.10
N PHE A 453 -7.01 41.65 24.67
CA PHE A 453 -6.20 42.65 25.35
C PHE A 453 -6.75 43.01 26.74
N SER A 454 -8.07 43.17 26.92
CA SER A 454 -8.65 43.48 28.24
C SER A 454 -8.41 42.39 29.29
N CYS A 455 -8.17 41.14 28.88
CA CYS A 455 -7.81 40.04 29.78
C CYS A 455 -6.30 39.80 29.88
N HIS A 456 -5.53 40.06 28.83
CA HIS A 456 -4.10 39.75 28.70
C HIS A 456 -3.19 40.99 28.60
N GLN A 457 -3.66 42.16 29.03
CA GLN A 457 -2.90 43.41 29.03
C GLN A 457 -1.53 43.26 29.71
N THR A 458 -1.49 42.58 30.87
CA THR A 458 -0.25 42.31 31.62
C THR A 458 0.70 41.39 30.84
N ASP A 459 0.19 40.38 30.14
CA ASP A 459 1.01 39.47 29.34
C ASP A 459 1.59 40.20 28.11
N PHE A 460 0.78 41.03 27.44
CA PHE A 460 1.20 41.89 26.34
C PHE A 460 2.31 42.86 26.77
N GLN A 461 2.15 43.54 27.92
CA GLN A 461 3.12 44.49 28.47
C GLN A 461 4.43 43.82 28.91
N ASN A 462 4.36 42.61 29.49
CA ASN A 462 5.53 41.92 30.03
C ASN A 462 6.29 41.06 29.02
N THR A 463 5.78 40.86 27.79
CA THR A 463 6.48 40.07 26.77
C THR A 463 7.71 40.83 26.26
N THR A 464 8.88 40.18 26.32
CA THR A 464 10.18 40.79 25.93
C THR A 464 10.73 40.29 24.59
N ASN A 465 10.22 39.20 24.03
CA ASN A 465 10.72 38.59 22.80
C ASN A 465 9.58 37.96 21.94
N PRO A 466 9.13 38.64 20.85
CA PRO A 466 9.40 40.04 20.54
C PRO A 466 8.77 40.96 21.61
N ASN A 467 9.34 42.14 21.85
CA ASN A 467 8.73 43.10 22.79
C ASN A 467 7.54 43.80 22.12
N HIS A 468 6.32 43.46 22.55
CA HIS A 468 5.09 43.98 21.93
C HIS A 468 4.92 45.49 22.06
N VAL A 469 5.35 46.08 23.20
CA VAL A 469 5.25 47.52 23.45
C VAL A 469 6.30 48.29 22.63
N ALA A 470 7.57 47.87 22.69
CA ALA A 470 8.66 48.53 21.98
C ALA A 470 8.57 48.36 20.45
N GLY A 471 8.00 47.26 19.98
CA GLY A 471 7.69 47.05 18.55
C GLY A 471 6.37 47.67 18.07
N ASN A 472 5.60 48.31 18.96
CA ASN A 472 4.30 48.93 18.65
C ASN A 472 3.34 47.96 17.92
N TYR A 473 3.19 46.75 18.47
CA TYR A 473 2.33 45.70 17.91
C TYR A 473 0.84 45.99 18.12
N SER A 474 0.00 45.45 17.24
CA SER A 474 -1.47 45.57 17.33
C SER A 474 -2.04 44.75 18.50
N HIS A 475 -3.19 45.19 19.01
CA HIS A 475 -4.00 44.39 19.95
C HIS A 475 -4.83 43.29 19.24
N ASP A 476 -4.75 43.19 17.91
CA ASP A 476 -5.26 42.07 17.12
C ASP A 476 -4.36 40.83 17.28
N CYS A 477 -4.44 40.19 18.45
CA CYS A 477 -3.56 39.09 18.87
C CYS A 477 -3.60 37.88 17.90
N GLN A 478 -4.74 37.68 17.23
CA GLN A 478 -5.01 36.58 16.29
C GLN A 478 -4.10 36.62 15.05
N SER A 479 -3.45 37.74 14.79
CA SER A 479 -2.43 37.88 13.74
C SER A 479 -1.16 37.04 13.98
N CYS A 480 -0.85 36.70 15.24
CA CYS A 480 0.37 35.98 15.65
C CYS A 480 0.14 34.83 16.64
N HIS A 481 -0.94 34.85 17.42
CA HIS A 481 -1.19 33.92 18.52
C HIS A 481 -2.49 33.11 18.33
N SER A 482 -2.60 31.98 19.03
CA SER A 482 -3.76 31.09 18.95
C SER A 482 -4.50 30.99 20.28
N ASN A 483 -5.81 30.69 20.25
CA ASN A 483 -6.58 30.43 21.47
C ASN A 483 -6.16 29.12 22.18
N VAL A 484 -5.31 28.29 21.55
CA VAL A 484 -4.75 27.05 22.11
C VAL A 484 -3.51 27.33 22.96
N ALA A 485 -2.60 28.19 22.47
CA ALA A 485 -1.41 28.62 23.18
C ALA A 485 -0.89 29.97 22.65
N TRP A 486 -0.33 30.77 23.56
CA TRP A 486 0.39 32.02 23.26
C TRP A 486 1.76 31.80 22.62
N GLN A 487 2.36 30.62 22.80
CA GLN A 487 3.67 30.26 22.26
C GLN A 487 3.65 28.84 21.66
N PRO A 488 4.36 28.58 20.54
CA PRO A 488 5.08 29.56 19.73
C PRO A 488 4.13 30.50 18.99
N ALA A 489 4.46 31.80 18.94
CA ALA A 489 3.80 32.74 18.05
C ALA A 489 4.19 32.45 16.59
N THR A 490 3.22 32.38 15.67
CA THR A 490 3.45 31.97 14.29
C THR A 490 3.47 33.16 13.34
N PHE A 491 4.64 33.53 12.83
CA PHE A 491 4.82 34.57 11.81
C PHE A 491 5.31 33.99 10.47
N ASP A 492 4.49 34.10 9.43
CA ASP A 492 4.76 33.51 8.12
C ASP A 492 5.64 34.41 7.24
N HIS A 493 6.94 34.09 7.20
CA HIS A 493 7.93 34.78 6.38
C HIS A 493 7.66 34.68 4.87
N ASN A 494 6.86 33.73 4.39
CA ASN A 494 6.49 33.61 2.97
C ASN A 494 5.58 34.75 2.49
N ARG A 495 5.00 35.52 3.43
CA ARG A 495 4.23 36.74 3.15
C ARG A 495 5.09 38.01 3.11
N THR A 496 6.41 37.86 3.26
CA THR A 496 7.39 38.97 3.23
C THR A 496 8.23 38.95 1.95
N ARG A 497 9.17 39.88 1.83
CA ARG A 497 10.15 39.89 0.71
C ARG A 497 11.30 38.87 0.88
N PHE A 498 11.41 38.23 2.04
CA PHE A 498 12.45 37.25 2.36
C PHE A 498 11.81 35.98 2.92
N SER A 499 11.39 35.08 2.02
CA SER A 499 10.95 33.73 2.41
C SER A 499 12.15 32.95 2.96
N LEU A 500 12.00 32.41 4.18
CA LEU A 500 13.03 31.59 4.80
C LEU A 500 13.10 30.23 4.10
N ALA A 501 14.29 29.89 3.59
CA ALA A 501 14.53 28.64 2.87
C ALA A 501 15.86 28.00 3.29
N GLY A 502 15.91 26.66 3.24
CA GLY A 502 17.07 25.87 3.64
C GLY A 502 17.43 26.08 5.10
N ALA A 503 18.71 26.33 5.40
CA ALA A 503 19.23 26.50 6.76
C ALA A 503 18.57 27.67 7.52
N HIS A 504 18.10 28.70 6.81
CA HIS A 504 17.48 29.89 7.39
C HIS A 504 16.17 29.58 8.14
N LEU A 505 15.52 28.45 7.86
CA LEU A 505 14.32 27.99 8.59
C LEU A 505 14.58 27.68 10.08
N ALA A 506 15.84 27.44 10.46
CA ALA A 506 16.24 27.12 11.84
C ALA A 506 16.94 28.29 12.56
N VAL A 507 17.01 29.47 11.94
CA VAL A 507 17.71 30.64 12.49
C VAL A 507 16.78 31.40 13.44
N ALA A 508 17.24 31.68 14.65
CA ALA A 508 16.49 32.47 15.63
C ALA A 508 16.34 33.93 15.17
N CYS A 509 15.15 34.51 15.34
CA CYS A 509 14.78 35.82 14.78
C CYS A 509 15.79 36.94 15.10
N ASN A 510 16.41 36.94 16.28
CA ASN A 510 17.36 37.96 16.71
C ASN A 510 18.74 37.90 16.00
N GLN A 511 19.05 36.81 15.28
CA GLN A 511 20.25 36.70 14.44
C GLN A 511 20.11 37.54 13.16
N CYS A 512 18.87 37.72 12.67
CA CYS A 512 18.56 38.57 11.52
C CYS A 512 18.10 39.96 11.97
N HIS A 513 17.19 40.02 12.94
CA HIS A 513 16.62 41.24 13.51
C HIS A 513 17.43 41.71 14.73
N VAL A 514 18.67 42.11 14.46
CA VAL A 514 19.61 42.63 15.46
C VAL A 514 18.97 43.78 16.24
N ASN A 515 19.21 43.85 17.55
CA ASN A 515 18.61 44.82 18.48
C ASN A 515 17.05 44.83 18.48
N ASN A 516 16.41 43.73 18.06
CA ASN A 516 14.96 43.62 17.87
C ASN A 516 14.39 44.60 16.83
N GLN A 517 15.20 45.01 15.83
CA GLN A 517 14.73 45.82 14.71
C GLN A 517 14.21 44.93 13.58
N TYR A 518 12.88 44.81 13.50
CA TYR A 518 12.16 43.99 12.52
C TYR A 518 11.88 44.70 11.18
N THR A 519 12.32 45.95 11.02
CA THR A 519 12.19 46.75 9.79
C THR A 519 13.56 47.09 9.22
N GLY A 520 13.67 47.13 7.89
CA GLY A 520 14.91 47.52 7.20
C GLY A 520 16.05 46.49 7.21
N THR A 521 15.82 45.28 7.74
CA THR A 521 16.80 44.18 7.73
C THR A 521 17.29 43.88 6.29
N PRO A 522 18.61 43.81 6.04
CA PRO A 522 19.16 43.44 4.74
C PRO A 522 18.69 42.06 4.26
N MET A 523 18.64 41.89 2.93
CA MET A 523 18.13 40.67 2.28
C MET A 523 19.14 40.06 1.29
N ASP A 524 20.32 40.64 1.13
CA ASP A 524 21.40 40.06 0.33
C ASP A 524 22.33 39.18 1.19
N CYS A 525 22.90 38.14 0.58
CA CYS A 525 23.72 37.17 1.30
C CYS A 525 24.97 37.79 1.94
N TYR A 526 25.60 38.78 1.30
CA TYR A 526 26.86 39.35 1.78
C TYR A 526 26.66 40.21 3.03
N SER A 527 25.58 41.00 3.13
CA SER A 527 25.30 41.82 4.32
C SER A 527 25.13 40.99 5.60
N CYS A 528 24.68 39.73 5.50
CA CYS A 528 24.61 38.81 6.64
C CYS A 528 25.88 37.96 6.80
N HIS A 529 26.45 37.47 5.70
CA HIS A 529 27.59 36.52 5.69
C HIS A 529 28.93 37.17 5.33
N GLN A 530 29.09 38.46 5.63
CA GLN A 530 30.33 39.20 5.38
C GLN A 530 31.54 38.53 6.06
N ASN A 531 31.38 38.05 7.29
CA ASN A 531 32.44 37.37 8.03
C ASN A 531 32.79 36.02 7.37
N ASP A 532 31.81 35.21 6.98
CA ASP A 532 32.06 33.93 6.30
C ASP A 532 32.80 34.13 4.97
N PHE A 533 32.40 35.14 4.19
CA PHE A 533 33.04 35.53 2.94
C PHE A 533 34.50 35.99 3.15
N GLN A 534 34.74 36.89 4.12
CA GLN A 534 36.06 37.45 4.40
C GLN A 534 37.04 36.46 5.07
N LEU A 535 36.55 35.54 5.90
CA LEU A 535 37.38 34.60 6.66
C LEU A 535 37.62 33.26 5.95
N THR A 536 36.90 32.95 4.87
CA THR A 536 37.14 31.70 4.12
C THR A 536 38.48 31.76 3.38
N THR A 537 39.34 30.78 3.64
CA THR A 537 40.71 30.71 3.09
C THR A 537 40.89 29.70 1.93
N ASN A 538 39.91 28.82 1.68
CA ASN A 538 39.99 27.77 0.67
C ASN A 538 38.64 27.50 -0.02
N PRO A 539 38.43 28.02 -1.24
CA PRO A 539 39.23 29.07 -1.90
C PRO A 539 39.10 30.41 -1.14
N ASN A 540 40.12 31.27 -1.20
CA ASN A 540 40.06 32.59 -0.55
C ASN A 540 39.29 33.59 -1.42
N HIS A 541 38.07 33.98 -1.01
CA HIS A 541 37.20 34.85 -1.81
C HIS A 541 37.79 36.25 -2.07
N ILE A 542 38.56 36.79 -1.12
CA ILE A 542 39.19 38.11 -1.24
C ILE A 542 40.39 38.05 -2.19
N ALA A 543 41.25 37.03 -2.07
CA ALA A 543 42.42 36.87 -2.93
C ALA A 543 42.08 36.39 -4.35
N ALA A 544 40.93 35.73 -4.53
CA ALA A 544 40.41 35.30 -5.82
C ALA A 544 39.59 36.38 -6.56
N ASP A 545 39.29 37.51 -5.90
CA ASP A 545 38.38 38.58 -6.37
C ASP A 545 36.99 38.04 -6.77
N PHE A 546 36.41 37.18 -5.92
CA PHE A 546 35.08 36.63 -6.17
C PHE A 546 33.96 37.65 -5.91
N SER A 547 32.89 37.53 -6.69
CA SER A 547 31.70 38.38 -6.58
C SER A 547 30.93 38.14 -5.28
N ARG A 548 30.09 39.11 -4.91
CA ARG A 548 29.14 38.99 -3.78
C ARG A 548 27.84 38.24 -4.14
N THR A 549 27.77 37.68 -5.35
CA THR A 549 26.64 36.84 -5.83
C THR A 549 26.84 35.40 -5.37
N CYS A 550 26.67 35.16 -4.06
CA CYS A 550 26.96 33.87 -3.42
C CYS A 550 26.27 32.65 -4.06
N THR A 551 25.13 32.86 -4.74
CA THR A 551 24.36 31.85 -5.48
C THR A 551 25.11 31.19 -6.63
N ASP A 552 26.19 31.79 -7.12
CA ASP A 552 26.98 31.25 -8.25
C ASP A 552 27.79 30.00 -7.84
N CYS A 553 27.99 29.81 -6.53
CA CYS A 553 28.76 28.70 -5.94
C CYS A 553 28.08 27.99 -4.75
N HIS A 554 27.15 28.64 -4.05
CA HIS A 554 26.58 28.18 -2.77
C HIS A 554 25.05 28.14 -2.78
N THR A 555 24.47 27.36 -1.85
CA THR A 555 23.01 27.18 -1.74
C THR A 555 22.49 27.66 -0.40
N VAL A 556 21.21 28.03 -0.33
CA VAL A 556 20.53 28.37 0.94
C VAL A 556 20.44 27.20 1.94
N ASN A 557 20.75 25.97 1.49
CA ASN A 557 20.79 24.78 2.33
C ASN A 557 22.13 24.62 3.07
N ALA A 558 23.25 24.93 2.40
CA ALA A 558 24.60 24.85 2.98
C ALA A 558 25.64 25.59 2.12
N TRP A 559 26.67 26.12 2.80
CA TRP A 559 27.88 26.66 2.18
C TRP A 559 28.78 25.60 1.53
N LYS A 560 28.67 24.34 1.95
CA LYS A 560 29.49 23.22 1.46
C LYS A 560 28.62 21.97 1.20
N PRO A 561 28.89 21.18 0.15
CA PRO A 561 29.86 21.47 -0.92
C PRO A 561 29.42 22.67 -1.75
N SER A 562 30.37 23.52 -2.14
CA SER A 562 30.15 24.50 -3.21
C SER A 562 30.29 23.81 -4.56
N THR A 563 29.55 24.27 -5.56
CA THR A 563 29.51 23.67 -6.90
C THR A 563 29.72 24.73 -7.97
N PHE A 564 30.73 24.54 -8.82
CA PHE A 564 31.02 25.43 -9.94
C PHE A 564 31.19 24.63 -11.23
N ASP A 565 30.32 24.86 -12.21
CA ASP A 565 30.31 24.09 -13.46
C ASP A 565 31.25 24.68 -14.51
N HIS A 566 32.39 24.01 -14.73
CA HIS A 566 33.37 24.40 -15.74
C HIS A 566 32.83 24.38 -17.18
N ASN A 567 31.73 23.66 -17.47
CA ASN A 567 31.10 23.66 -18.79
C ASN A 567 30.45 25.01 -19.14
N THR A 568 30.22 25.89 -18.15
CA THR A 568 29.79 27.27 -18.36
C THR A 568 30.93 28.22 -18.76
N THR A 569 32.18 27.76 -18.66
CA THR A 569 33.38 28.56 -18.92
C THR A 569 33.93 28.36 -20.33
N ARG A 570 34.96 29.13 -20.70
CA ARG A 570 35.69 28.96 -21.97
C ARG A 570 36.63 27.74 -22.00
N PHE A 571 36.79 27.03 -20.88
CA PHE A 571 37.63 25.84 -20.77
C PHE A 571 36.87 24.71 -20.05
N PRO A 572 35.95 24.01 -20.75
CA PRO A 572 35.32 22.82 -20.21
C PRO A 572 36.38 21.76 -19.91
N LEU A 573 36.36 21.20 -18.70
CA LEU A 573 37.33 20.17 -18.30
C LEU A 573 37.05 18.88 -19.09
N LEU A 574 38.05 18.43 -19.86
CA LEU A 574 37.94 17.28 -20.75
C LEU A 574 39.17 16.36 -20.61
N GLY A 575 38.92 15.05 -20.75
CA GLY A 575 39.94 14.02 -20.59
C GLY A 575 40.52 13.98 -19.17
N ALA A 576 41.84 14.00 -19.05
CA ALA A 576 42.53 13.97 -17.76
C ALA A 576 42.18 15.15 -16.85
N HIS A 577 41.90 16.33 -17.44
CA HIS A 577 41.61 17.57 -16.70
C HIS A 577 40.36 17.49 -15.81
N VAL A 578 39.44 16.54 -16.07
CA VAL A 578 38.23 16.32 -15.24
C VAL A 578 38.58 15.90 -13.81
N ALA A 579 39.74 15.23 -13.62
CA ALA A 579 40.20 14.77 -12.31
C ALA A 579 41.27 15.70 -11.69
N THR A 580 41.60 16.82 -12.34
CA THR A 580 42.67 17.73 -11.89
C THR A 580 42.17 18.62 -10.74
N ALA A 581 42.88 18.62 -9.61
CA ALA A 581 42.56 19.49 -8.47
C ALA A 581 42.75 20.97 -8.83
N CYS A 582 41.82 21.83 -8.42
CA CYS A 582 41.70 23.23 -8.87
C CYS A 582 43.02 24.03 -8.83
N GLY A 583 43.81 23.88 -7.75
CA GLY A 583 45.08 24.60 -7.57
C GLY A 583 46.23 24.19 -8.50
N GLN A 584 46.08 23.12 -9.31
CA GLN A 584 47.01 22.80 -10.39
C GLN A 584 46.82 23.71 -11.61
N CYS A 585 45.60 24.17 -11.86
CA CYS A 585 45.28 25.15 -12.90
C CYS A 585 45.33 26.58 -12.35
N HIS A 586 44.67 26.81 -11.21
CA HIS A 586 44.55 28.11 -10.54
C HIS A 586 45.70 28.32 -9.56
N VAL A 587 46.93 28.39 -10.09
CA VAL A 587 48.17 28.61 -9.34
C VAL A 587 48.03 29.86 -8.47
N ASN A 588 48.53 29.80 -7.23
CA ASN A 588 48.40 30.85 -6.20
C ASN A 588 46.94 31.25 -5.88
N ASN A 589 45.97 30.35 -6.08
CA ASN A 589 44.53 30.61 -5.95
C ASN A 589 43.99 31.70 -6.89
N ARG A 590 44.67 31.98 -8.01
CA ARG A 590 44.19 32.93 -9.02
C ARG A 590 43.26 32.22 -10.02
N PHE A 591 41.96 32.40 -9.81
CA PHE A 591 40.91 31.87 -10.70
C PHE A 591 40.68 32.77 -11.92
N ALA A 592 40.75 34.10 -11.74
CA ALA A 592 40.55 35.06 -12.82
C ALA A 592 41.77 35.19 -13.75
N GLY A 593 41.56 34.90 -15.04
CA GLY A 593 42.57 35.02 -16.09
C GLY A 593 43.57 33.87 -16.18
N THR A 594 43.24 32.68 -15.67
CA THR A 594 44.03 31.45 -15.89
C THR A 594 44.15 31.17 -17.39
N PRO A 595 45.38 30.93 -17.92
CA PRO A 595 45.58 30.56 -19.33
C PRO A 595 44.83 29.28 -19.72
N THR A 596 44.40 29.21 -20.98
CA THR A 596 43.61 28.09 -21.52
C THR A 596 44.26 27.40 -22.72
N ASP A 597 45.47 27.83 -23.13
CA ASP A 597 46.26 27.16 -24.15
C ASP A 597 47.17 26.09 -23.52
N CYS A 598 47.47 25.03 -24.27
CA CYS A 598 48.21 23.90 -23.73
C CYS A 598 49.64 24.27 -23.30
N TYR A 599 50.32 25.17 -24.01
CA TYR A 599 51.73 25.47 -23.75
C TYR A 599 51.93 26.31 -22.49
N SER A 600 51.05 27.28 -22.20
CA SER A 600 51.13 28.08 -20.96
C SER A 600 51.07 27.22 -19.69
N CYS A 601 50.39 26.08 -19.72
CA CYS A 601 50.35 25.12 -18.60
C CYS A 601 51.44 24.04 -18.71
N HIS A 602 51.75 23.56 -19.92
CA HIS A 602 52.62 22.40 -20.17
C HIS A 602 53.97 22.74 -20.81
N GLN A 603 54.47 23.96 -20.61
CA GLN A 603 55.77 24.41 -21.11
C GLN A 603 56.91 23.44 -20.74
N SER A 604 56.90 22.90 -19.52
CA SER A 604 57.90 21.92 -19.06
C SER A 604 57.75 20.54 -19.74
N ASP A 605 56.52 20.09 -20.00
CA ASP A 605 56.26 18.85 -20.75
C ASP A 605 56.59 19.00 -22.25
N PHE A 606 56.52 20.21 -22.81
CA PHE A 606 56.96 20.53 -24.17
C PHE A 606 58.50 20.58 -24.29
N GLN A 607 59.18 21.14 -23.29
CA GLN A 607 60.65 21.32 -23.29
C GLN A 607 61.43 20.04 -22.92
N ARG A 608 60.84 19.12 -22.15
CA ARG A 608 61.51 17.90 -21.65
C ARG A 608 61.85 16.82 -22.69
N PRO A 609 61.03 16.53 -23.73
CA PRO A 609 61.28 15.42 -24.65
C PRO A 609 62.44 15.70 -25.62
N THR A 610 63.31 14.70 -25.80
CA THR A 610 64.49 14.80 -26.67
C THR A 610 64.34 14.06 -28.02
N ASN A 611 63.28 13.26 -28.19
CA ASN A 611 63.05 12.43 -29.38
C ASN A 611 61.53 12.24 -29.63
N PRO A 612 60.91 13.03 -30.52
CA PRO A 612 61.45 14.24 -31.14
C PRO A 612 61.68 15.35 -30.12
N ASN A 613 62.61 16.27 -30.40
CA ASN A 613 62.83 17.46 -29.57
C ASN A 613 61.98 18.64 -30.08
N HIS A 614 60.92 18.99 -29.32
CA HIS A 614 59.95 20.01 -29.73
C HIS A 614 60.57 21.41 -29.86
N VAL A 615 61.59 21.72 -29.06
CA VAL A 615 62.28 23.02 -29.05
C VAL A 615 63.23 23.12 -30.25
N THR A 616 64.09 22.11 -30.45
CA THR A 616 65.06 22.11 -31.57
C THR A 616 64.38 22.03 -32.94
N LEU A 617 63.24 21.35 -33.04
CA LEU A 617 62.45 21.27 -34.27
C LEU A 617 61.46 22.43 -34.45
N ASN A 618 61.38 23.36 -33.47
CA ASN A 618 60.47 24.51 -33.46
C ASN A 618 59.02 24.12 -33.80
N PHE A 619 58.48 23.13 -33.08
CA PHE A 619 57.08 22.74 -33.25
C PHE A 619 56.12 23.83 -32.75
N ALA A 620 54.97 23.94 -33.40
CA ALA A 620 53.91 24.85 -32.97
C ALA A 620 53.31 24.41 -31.63
N HIS A 621 52.79 25.37 -30.86
CA HIS A 621 52.17 25.12 -29.55
C HIS A 621 50.76 24.49 -29.63
N ASP A 622 50.27 24.13 -30.82
CA ASP A 622 49.11 23.25 -30.97
C ASP A 622 49.51 21.80 -30.68
N CYS A 623 49.48 21.45 -29.40
CA CYS A 623 49.74 20.11 -28.92
C CYS A 623 48.75 19.06 -29.45
N THR A 624 47.55 19.47 -29.90
CA THR A 624 46.48 18.54 -30.29
C THR A 624 46.72 17.85 -31.63
N MET A 625 47.65 18.37 -32.44
CA MET A 625 48.13 17.69 -33.66
C MET A 625 48.80 16.33 -33.39
N CYS A 626 49.38 16.14 -32.19
CA CYS A 626 50.17 14.96 -31.84
C CYS A 626 49.71 14.26 -30.56
N HIS A 627 49.07 14.96 -29.63
CA HIS A 627 48.74 14.47 -28.28
C HIS A 627 47.23 14.55 -28.00
N THR A 628 46.77 13.77 -27.02
CA THR A 628 45.35 13.73 -26.64
C THR A 628 45.11 14.35 -25.27
N LEU A 629 43.91 14.88 -25.03
CA LEU A 629 43.49 15.39 -23.71
C LEU A 629 43.46 14.31 -22.60
N ASN A 630 43.69 13.04 -22.92
CA ASN A 630 43.78 11.93 -21.96
C ASN A 630 45.23 11.62 -21.55
N ALA A 631 46.20 11.79 -22.46
CA ALA A 631 47.61 11.50 -22.22
C ALA A 631 48.52 12.07 -23.32
N TRP A 632 49.75 12.44 -22.91
CA TRP A 632 50.86 12.82 -23.81
C TRP A 632 51.37 11.66 -24.67
N LEU A 633 51.19 10.42 -24.23
CA LEU A 633 51.64 9.22 -24.95
C LEU A 633 50.52 8.17 -25.07
N PRO A 634 50.45 7.42 -26.18
CA PRO A 634 51.30 7.53 -27.37
C PRO A 634 50.99 8.82 -28.15
N ALA A 635 52.04 9.51 -28.60
CA ALA A 635 51.89 10.60 -29.56
C ALA A 635 51.65 10.01 -30.96
N THR A 636 50.69 10.55 -31.70
CA THR A 636 50.28 10.03 -33.01
C THR A 636 50.50 11.08 -34.09
N PHE A 637 51.28 10.75 -35.12
CA PHE A 637 51.56 11.61 -36.26
C PHE A 637 51.27 10.85 -37.57
N ASP A 638 50.55 11.47 -38.49
CA ASP A 638 50.21 10.87 -39.78
C ASP A 638 51.37 11.00 -40.79
N HIS A 639 52.33 10.08 -40.69
CA HIS A 639 53.43 10.00 -41.66
C HIS A 639 53.02 9.32 -42.97
N ASP A 640 52.06 8.41 -42.96
CA ASP A 640 51.69 7.60 -44.13
C ASP A 640 50.72 8.34 -45.08
N GLY A 641 49.90 9.26 -44.58
CA GLY A 641 49.01 10.11 -45.40
C GLY A 641 49.68 11.40 -45.91
N GLN A 642 50.82 11.80 -45.35
CA GLN A 642 51.50 13.08 -45.67
C GLN A 642 52.90 12.91 -46.29
N TYR A 643 53.59 11.80 -46.03
CA TYR A 643 54.99 11.58 -46.40
C TYR A 643 55.18 10.17 -47.01
N PHE A 644 56.32 9.53 -46.72
CA PHE A 644 56.64 8.19 -47.23
C PHE A 644 55.99 7.11 -46.34
N ARG A 645 55.40 6.06 -46.91
CA ARG A 645 54.73 5.01 -46.14
C ARG A 645 55.72 4.19 -45.30
N ILE A 646 55.69 4.39 -43.98
CA ILE A 646 56.54 3.70 -42.97
C ILE A 646 55.73 2.90 -41.93
N TYR A 647 54.46 3.25 -41.70
CA TYR A 647 53.53 2.51 -40.86
C TYR A 647 52.78 1.41 -41.62
N SER A 648 52.87 1.39 -42.95
CA SER A 648 52.29 0.37 -43.83
C SER A 648 53.34 -0.27 -44.77
N GLY A 649 52.89 -1.13 -45.70
CA GLY A 649 53.77 -1.83 -46.64
C GLY A 649 54.83 -2.72 -45.97
N LYS A 650 56.02 -2.81 -46.59
CA LYS A 650 57.15 -3.63 -46.08
C LYS A 650 57.92 -2.97 -44.93
N HIS A 651 57.73 -1.67 -44.68
CA HIS A 651 58.41 -0.91 -43.62
C HIS A 651 57.70 -0.99 -42.27
N ARG A 652 56.42 -1.37 -42.24
CA ARG A 652 55.62 -1.53 -41.02
C ARG A 652 56.34 -2.39 -39.98
N GLY A 653 56.70 -1.78 -38.85
CA GLY A 653 57.38 -2.46 -37.74
C GLY A 653 58.86 -2.80 -38.00
N LYS A 654 59.52 -2.15 -38.97
CA LYS A 654 60.97 -2.30 -39.25
C LYS A 654 61.85 -1.24 -38.60
N TRP A 655 61.25 -0.25 -37.93
CA TRP A 655 61.93 0.87 -37.29
C TRP A 655 61.32 1.08 -35.88
N GLN A 656 62.04 1.81 -35.01
CA GLN A 656 61.64 2.02 -33.60
C GLN A 656 61.61 3.51 -33.21
N THR A 657 62.41 4.35 -33.86
CA THR A 657 62.46 5.80 -33.64
C THR A 657 62.50 6.54 -34.98
N CYS A 658 62.08 7.81 -35.02
CA CYS A 658 62.18 8.62 -36.24
C CYS A 658 63.64 8.69 -36.74
N ALA A 659 64.59 8.80 -35.80
CA ALA A 659 66.03 8.80 -36.08
C ALA A 659 66.58 7.53 -36.76
N THR A 660 65.80 6.43 -36.84
CA THR A 660 66.22 5.22 -37.57
C THR A 660 66.46 5.52 -39.07
N CYS A 661 65.60 6.35 -39.67
CA CYS A 661 65.76 6.82 -41.05
C CYS A 661 66.06 8.34 -41.14
N HIS A 662 65.71 9.15 -40.14
CA HIS A 662 65.99 10.60 -40.12
C HIS A 662 67.32 10.90 -39.41
N VAL A 663 68.42 10.80 -40.16
CA VAL A 663 69.79 10.84 -39.63
C VAL A 663 70.25 12.17 -39.02
N ASN A 664 69.48 13.25 -39.18
CA ASN A 664 69.75 14.55 -38.55
C ASN A 664 68.69 14.88 -37.48
N ALA A 665 69.07 14.77 -36.22
CA ALA A 665 68.20 15.03 -35.07
C ALA A 665 67.65 16.47 -34.99
N ALA A 666 68.29 17.45 -35.65
CA ALA A 666 67.85 18.84 -35.72
C ALA A 666 67.09 19.18 -37.02
N ASN A 667 67.06 18.27 -38.01
CA ASN A 667 66.33 18.50 -39.26
C ASN A 667 65.87 17.18 -39.90
N TYR A 668 64.64 16.77 -39.58
CA TYR A 668 64.06 15.52 -40.09
C TYR A 668 63.73 15.57 -41.60
N LYS A 669 63.97 16.69 -42.30
CA LYS A 669 63.96 16.70 -43.78
C LYS A 669 65.19 15.99 -44.37
N VAL A 670 66.24 15.77 -43.57
CA VAL A 670 67.37 14.90 -43.93
C VAL A 670 67.02 13.47 -43.54
N PHE A 671 67.06 12.55 -44.50
CA PHE A 671 66.73 11.15 -44.31
C PHE A 671 67.69 10.27 -45.11
N GLU A 672 67.93 9.05 -44.62
CA GLU A 672 68.66 8.01 -45.34
C GLU A 672 67.84 6.73 -45.37
N CYS A 673 67.50 6.28 -46.58
CA CYS A 673 66.83 5.00 -46.79
C CYS A 673 67.85 3.85 -46.69
N ILE A 674 69.01 4.02 -47.33
CA ILE A 674 69.99 2.96 -47.57
C ILE A 674 70.59 2.38 -46.28
N PHE A 675 70.76 3.20 -45.25
CA PHE A 675 71.35 2.79 -43.97
C PHE A 675 70.32 2.43 -42.89
N CYS A 676 69.02 2.64 -43.16
CA CYS A 676 67.94 2.37 -42.21
C CYS A 676 67.62 0.86 -42.07
N HIS A 677 67.89 0.06 -43.11
CA HIS A 677 67.93 -1.41 -43.08
C HIS A 677 68.69 -1.97 -44.32
N GLU A 678 68.76 -3.30 -44.51
CA GLU A 678 69.57 -3.94 -45.56
C GLU A 678 69.10 -3.64 -47.01
N HIS A 679 69.52 -2.49 -47.54
CA HIS A 679 69.38 -2.09 -48.93
C HIS A 679 70.61 -2.44 -49.77
N ASP A 680 71.21 -3.63 -49.62
CA ASP A 680 72.46 -4.01 -50.31
C ASP A 680 72.52 -3.59 -51.79
N LYS A 681 73.59 -2.88 -52.18
CA LYS A 681 73.73 -2.28 -53.50
C LYS A 681 73.56 -3.29 -54.62
N THR A 682 74.26 -4.43 -54.57
CA THR A 682 74.15 -5.48 -55.59
C THR A 682 72.72 -6.04 -55.71
N LYS A 683 72.04 -6.25 -54.58
CA LYS A 683 70.62 -6.69 -54.55
C LYS A 683 69.63 -5.60 -54.96
N MET A 684 69.99 -4.31 -54.92
CA MET A 684 69.15 -3.21 -55.43
C MET A 684 69.40 -2.97 -56.92
N ASP A 685 70.66 -3.05 -57.37
CA ASP A 685 71.05 -2.86 -58.76
C ASP A 685 70.40 -3.92 -59.67
N ASP A 686 70.43 -5.21 -59.33
CA ASP A 686 69.74 -6.25 -60.12
C ASP A 686 68.22 -6.07 -60.13
N LYS A 687 67.60 -5.66 -59.01
CA LYS A 687 66.15 -5.38 -58.97
C LYS A 687 65.74 -4.20 -59.85
N HIS A 688 66.64 -3.25 -60.08
CA HIS A 688 66.38 -2.05 -60.89
C HIS A 688 67.11 -2.05 -62.24
N ARG A 689 67.71 -3.17 -62.66
CA ARG A 689 68.43 -3.35 -63.94
C ARG A 689 67.70 -2.90 -65.21
N ASN A 690 66.37 -2.80 -65.16
CA ASN A 690 65.51 -2.36 -66.26
C ASN A 690 65.00 -0.91 -66.08
N ARG A 691 65.56 -0.12 -65.15
CA ARG A 691 65.21 1.28 -64.89
C ARG A 691 66.40 2.19 -65.25
N PRO A 692 66.37 2.91 -66.39
CA PRO A 692 67.48 3.78 -66.81
C PRO A 692 67.62 5.04 -65.95
N ASP A 693 66.61 5.35 -65.12
CA ASP A 693 66.58 6.45 -64.17
C ASP A 693 67.05 6.07 -62.75
N TYR A 694 67.33 4.78 -62.50
CA TYR A 694 67.74 4.30 -61.18
C TYR A 694 69.12 4.81 -60.77
N GLN A 695 69.21 5.32 -59.55
CA GLN A 695 70.47 5.65 -58.88
C GLN A 695 70.44 5.12 -57.45
N TYR A 696 71.56 4.55 -57.00
CA TYR A 696 71.72 4.07 -55.63
C TYR A 696 72.05 5.23 -54.67
N ASN A 697 71.06 6.07 -54.38
CA ASN A 697 71.11 7.08 -53.31
C ASN A 697 69.71 7.31 -52.73
N SER A 698 69.63 7.72 -51.46
CA SER A 698 68.35 7.82 -50.75
C SER A 698 67.36 8.81 -51.37
N GLN A 699 67.83 9.92 -51.96
CA GLN A 699 66.95 10.88 -52.63
C GLN A 699 66.35 10.33 -53.93
N ALA A 700 67.12 9.57 -54.72
CA ALA A 700 66.62 8.87 -55.90
C ALA A 700 65.60 7.78 -55.52
N CYS A 701 65.91 6.96 -54.51
CA CYS A 701 64.97 5.98 -53.95
C CYS A 701 63.64 6.62 -53.52
N TYR A 702 63.70 7.77 -52.85
CA TYR A 702 62.54 8.54 -52.40
C TYR A 702 61.72 9.15 -53.55
N ASN A 703 62.38 9.54 -54.64
CA ASN A 703 61.71 10.07 -55.83
C ASN A 703 61.05 8.94 -56.66
N CYS A 704 61.65 7.75 -56.68
CA CYS A 704 61.15 6.60 -57.44
C CYS A 704 60.09 5.77 -56.69
N HIS A 705 60.10 5.76 -55.35
CA HIS A 705 59.10 5.08 -54.52
C HIS A 705 58.11 6.12 -53.94
N PRO A 706 56.87 6.21 -54.46
CA PRO A 706 56.05 7.41 -54.35
C PRO A 706 55.52 7.70 -52.94
N ARG A 707 55.39 9.00 -52.65
CA ARG A 707 54.50 9.54 -51.61
C ARG A 707 53.02 9.50 -52.05
N VAL A 708 52.40 8.31 -52.10
CA VAL A 708 50.94 8.18 -51.93
C VAL A 708 50.60 6.92 -51.17
#